data_AF-V6AVN7-F1
#
_entry.id   AF-V6AVN7-F1
#
_cell.length_a   1.000
_cell.length_b   1.000
_cell.length_c   1.000
_cell.angle_alpha   90.00
_cell.angle_beta   90.00
_cell.angle_gamma   90.00
#
_symmetry.space_group_name_H-M   'P 1'
#
loop_
_entity.id
_entity.type
_entity.pdbx_description
1 polymer ?
#
loop_
_entity_poly.entity_id
_entity_poly.type
_entity_poly.pdbx_seq_one_letter_code
_entity_poly.pdbx_strand_id
1 'polypeptide(L)'
;MQRKQQEKEAHSSAQTVMATILQSIPKEAQVSKIDYEGPRIALYTKSPLYLMEHNEIISDLVNIIKKRIVVRTEESIRKTEEEARQIIAKALPKEAELAGTFFDNATGEVSVEVKRPWILHNNPAFNVAQVTEAAGWRLRIRKATSIQSSTIQAINYNLKVSSSDRAKHLKQIGENIFRPRLAQKSEVSLLTLGGFGQVGRSCMLLTTPESKILLDCGVNPGARTPAESFPRLDWANLTLDEIDAIVISHAHLDHTGFLPVLCKYGYKGPIYCTEPTLPMMNLIQLDAIKVASAQGRAPLYAERDVKQIMKQTITIPYGTVTDIAPDMKLVFSNAGHILGSATCHFHIGNGDHNFVYTGDLKFGKSILFESASWNFPRVETLLIESTYGAREDVQPTRQEVESAFINAVNNTLVDGGKVLIPIPAVGRAQEIMMVIDHYMKAGQMVEAPVFMEGMISEASAIHESYPEYLARELRQKILETDDNPFDSEYFTNIEHSDAREEPLRDGTPCIILATSGMLEGGPVLEYFRNIAPGNKNKIIFVSYQVNGTLGRRVLDGAKQVSMLGREGKVEVVNVNCSMIKLDGFSGHSDYNQLLSFVHKLRPKLRRVLVNHGERRKCENLAMNIRRMFRVPAHYPQVQEAIKLF
;
A
#
# COMPACT_ATOMS: atom_id res chain seq x y z
N MET A 1 21.80 35.45 21.65
CA MET A 1 20.90 35.29 22.82
C MET A 1 19.61 34.55 22.46
N GLN A 2 18.91 34.89 21.37
CA GLN A 2 17.69 34.18 20.93
C GLN A 2 17.84 32.66 20.75
N ARG A 3 18.97 32.17 20.19
CA ARG A 3 19.22 30.72 20.01
C ARG A 3 19.31 29.94 21.34
N LYS A 4 19.97 30.52 22.36
CA LYS A 4 20.06 29.95 23.72
C LYS A 4 18.73 30.05 24.49
N GLN A 5 17.90 31.03 24.15
CA GLN A 5 16.59 31.23 24.77
C GLN A 5 15.55 30.27 24.17
N GLN A 6 15.63 30.02 22.86
CA GLN A 6 14.90 28.97 22.16
C GLN A 6 15.30 27.56 22.63
N GLU A 7 16.59 27.29 22.87
CA GLU A 7 17.03 26.01 23.48
C GLU A 7 16.46 25.80 24.90
N LYS A 8 16.35 26.89 25.70
CA LYS A 8 15.76 26.84 27.04
C LYS A 8 14.25 26.62 27.02
N GLU A 9 13.52 27.30 26.13
CA GLU A 9 12.07 27.09 25.95
C GLU A 9 11.76 25.71 25.33
N ALA A 10 12.66 25.21 24.49
CA ALA A 10 12.57 23.87 23.91
C ALA A 10 12.69 22.76 24.95
N HIS A 11 13.70 22.85 25.80
CA HIS A 11 13.84 21.97 26.95
C HIS A 11 12.61 22.08 27.88
N SER A 12 12.09 23.28 28.10
CA SER A 12 10.92 23.50 28.95
C SER A 12 9.66 22.77 28.46
N SER A 13 9.28 22.82 27.17
CA SER A 13 8.03 22.18 26.71
C SER A 13 8.08 20.64 26.67
N ALA A 14 9.21 20.05 26.25
CA ALA A 14 9.40 18.60 26.25
C ALA A 14 9.56 18.04 27.67
N GLN A 15 10.26 18.77 28.56
CA GLN A 15 10.30 18.46 29.99
C GLN A 15 8.91 18.56 30.62
N THR A 16 8.06 19.48 30.15
CA THR A 16 6.68 19.61 30.65
C THR A 16 5.86 18.38 30.30
N VAL A 17 5.89 17.87 29.06
CA VAL A 17 5.15 16.66 28.67
C VAL A 17 5.61 15.43 29.48
N MET A 18 6.93 15.20 29.56
CA MET A 18 7.46 14.06 30.31
C MET A 18 7.17 14.17 31.81
N ALA A 19 7.26 15.38 32.39
CA ALA A 19 6.92 15.61 33.78
C ALA A 19 5.43 15.38 34.05
N THR A 20 4.53 15.84 33.17
CA THR A 20 3.08 15.59 33.29
C THR A 20 2.79 14.09 33.27
N ILE A 21 3.43 13.33 32.38
CA ILE A 21 3.29 11.88 32.32
C ILE A 21 3.75 11.24 33.65
N LEU A 22 4.95 11.57 34.14
CA LEU A 22 5.49 11.00 35.38
C LEU A 22 4.64 11.34 36.61
N GLN A 23 4.03 12.53 36.66
CA GLN A 23 3.18 12.95 37.78
C GLN A 23 1.81 12.28 37.77
N SER A 24 1.30 11.92 36.60
CA SER A 24 -0.07 11.39 36.45
C SER A 24 -0.11 9.86 36.42
N ILE A 25 1.02 9.19 36.18
CA ILE A 25 1.09 7.73 36.16
C ILE A 25 1.12 7.16 37.59
N PRO A 26 0.23 6.21 37.95
CA PRO A 26 0.26 5.53 39.23
C PRO A 26 1.56 4.72 39.44
N LYS A 27 2.01 4.60 40.69
CA LYS A 27 3.25 3.86 41.00
C LYS A 27 3.12 2.36 40.71
N GLU A 28 1.90 1.85 40.82
CA GLU A 28 1.47 0.49 40.54
C GLU A 28 1.74 0.09 39.07
N ALA A 29 1.71 1.07 38.16
CA ALA A 29 2.04 0.86 36.76
C ALA A 29 3.54 0.57 36.53
N GLN A 30 4.40 0.73 37.55
CA GLN A 30 5.84 0.42 37.51
C GLN A 30 6.55 0.87 36.22
N VAL A 31 6.28 2.10 35.80
CA VAL A 31 6.91 2.69 34.60
C VAL A 31 8.36 3.02 34.91
N SER A 32 9.28 2.36 34.21
CA SER A 32 10.72 2.46 34.42
C SER A 32 11.39 3.48 33.50
N LYS A 33 10.82 3.69 32.31
CA LYS A 33 11.39 4.55 31.27
C LYS A 33 10.29 5.14 30.41
N ILE A 34 10.48 6.39 30.01
CA ILE A 34 9.70 7.06 28.97
C ILE A 34 10.67 7.45 27.86
N ASP A 35 10.35 7.12 26.61
CA ASP A 35 11.18 7.46 25.45
C ASP A 35 10.31 7.87 24.26
N TYR A 36 10.94 8.51 23.29
CA TYR A 36 10.29 8.70 22.00
C TYR A 36 10.52 7.47 21.12
N GLU A 37 9.45 7.03 20.43
CA GLU A 37 9.48 5.89 19.53
C GLU A 37 8.76 6.26 18.21
N GLY A 38 9.49 6.94 17.33
CA GLY A 38 8.94 7.50 16.11
C GLY A 38 7.85 8.53 16.45
N PRO A 39 6.63 8.40 15.90
CA PRO A 39 5.54 9.35 16.16
C PRO A 39 4.78 9.08 17.48
N ARG A 40 5.40 8.36 18.43
CA ARG A 40 4.77 7.90 19.68
C ARG A 40 5.65 8.21 20.88
N ILE A 41 5.02 8.36 22.05
CA ILE A 41 5.69 8.37 23.35
C ILE A 41 5.53 6.97 23.96
N ALA A 42 6.63 6.26 24.18
CA ALA A 42 6.64 4.91 24.70
C ALA A 42 6.82 4.90 26.23
N LEU A 43 5.91 4.24 26.95
CA LEU A 43 6.00 3.96 28.38
C LEU A 43 6.45 2.52 28.59
N TYR A 44 7.66 2.32 29.09
CA TYR A 44 8.17 1.00 29.43
C TYR A 44 7.77 0.65 30.87
N THR A 45 7.05 -0.45 31.04
CA THR A 45 6.53 -0.90 32.32
C THR A 45 7.01 -2.31 32.67
N LYS A 46 7.22 -2.55 33.97
CA LYS A 46 7.45 -3.87 34.54
C LYS A 46 6.16 -4.62 34.91
N SER A 47 5.02 -3.94 34.84
CA SER A 47 3.68 -4.51 35.09
C SER A 47 2.74 -4.16 33.93
N PRO A 48 2.94 -4.76 32.74
CA PRO A 48 2.09 -4.50 31.58
C PRO A 48 0.62 -4.87 31.84
N LEU A 49 0.32 -5.89 32.65
CA LEU A 49 -1.05 -6.26 33.00
C LEU A 49 -1.84 -5.09 33.58
N TYR A 50 -1.26 -4.36 34.55
CA TYR A 50 -1.93 -3.26 35.23
C TYR A 50 -2.40 -2.18 34.24
N LEU A 51 -1.53 -1.75 33.32
CA LEU A 51 -1.85 -0.73 32.31
C LEU A 51 -2.78 -1.25 31.21
N MET A 52 -2.83 -2.57 30.97
CA MET A 52 -3.77 -3.17 30.02
C MET A 52 -5.18 -3.30 30.60
N GLU A 53 -5.30 -3.55 31.91
CA GLU A 53 -6.58 -3.61 32.62
C GLU A 53 -7.16 -2.22 32.93
N HIS A 54 -6.30 -1.21 33.14
CA HIS A 54 -6.68 0.17 33.45
C HIS A 54 -6.39 1.11 32.26
N ASN A 55 -7.05 0.84 31.12
CA ASN A 55 -6.80 1.55 29.87
C ASN A 55 -7.19 3.05 29.89
N GLU A 56 -8.02 3.45 30.86
CA GLU A 56 -8.46 4.81 31.10
C GLU A 56 -7.29 5.73 31.45
N ILE A 57 -6.28 5.22 32.18
CA ILE A 57 -5.08 5.99 32.57
C ILE A 57 -4.36 6.54 31.34
N ILE A 58 -4.15 5.67 30.35
CA ILE A 58 -3.48 6.05 29.10
C ILE A 58 -4.37 7.00 28.29
N SER A 59 -5.68 6.74 28.27
CA SER A 59 -6.64 7.57 27.55
C SER A 59 -6.70 9.00 28.09
N ASP A 60 -6.72 9.15 29.41
CA ASP A 60 -6.72 10.44 30.11
C ASP A 60 -5.41 11.20 29.87
N LEU A 61 -4.28 10.51 29.96
CA LEU A 61 -2.97 11.08 29.62
C LEU A 61 -2.94 11.61 28.19
N VAL A 62 -3.36 10.80 27.20
CA VAL A 62 -3.43 11.22 25.79
C VAL A 62 -4.36 12.42 25.63
N ASN A 63 -5.46 12.49 26.37
CA ASN A 63 -6.37 13.63 26.38
C ASN A 63 -5.75 14.90 26.96
N ILE A 64 -4.85 14.79 27.94
CA ILE A 64 -4.14 15.92 28.53
C ILE A 64 -3.04 16.41 27.60
N ILE A 65 -2.14 15.51 27.17
CA ILE A 65 -0.93 15.90 26.42
C ILE A 65 -1.17 16.05 24.91
N LYS A 66 -2.30 15.52 24.40
CA LYS A 66 -2.68 15.51 22.97
C LYS A 66 -1.65 14.84 22.05
N LYS A 67 -0.88 13.90 22.59
CA LYS A 67 0.15 13.09 21.93
C LYS A 67 -0.12 11.61 22.15
N ARG A 68 0.27 10.77 21.18
CA ARG A 68 0.00 9.35 21.23
C ARG A 68 0.97 8.63 22.16
N ILE A 69 0.41 7.89 23.12
CA ILE A 69 1.16 7.04 24.04
C ILE A 69 1.05 5.58 23.62
N VAL A 70 2.14 4.83 23.74
CA VAL A 70 2.15 3.36 23.64
C VAL A 70 2.77 2.74 24.87
N VAL A 71 2.17 1.65 25.35
CA VAL A 71 2.72 0.86 26.46
C VAL A 71 3.63 -0.23 25.91
N ARG A 72 4.81 -0.36 26.50
CA ARG A 72 5.88 -1.30 26.15
C ARG A 72 6.25 -2.14 27.36
N THR A 73 6.58 -3.40 27.14
CA THR A 73 7.17 -4.22 28.20
C THR A 73 8.64 -3.84 28.38
N GLU A 74 9.07 -3.72 29.62
CA GLU A 74 10.47 -3.45 29.93
C GLU A 74 11.35 -4.68 29.61
N GLU A 75 12.61 -4.44 29.23
CA GLU A 75 13.48 -5.51 28.73
C GLU A 75 13.81 -6.55 29.80
N SER A 76 13.99 -6.13 31.07
CA SER A 76 14.34 -7.05 32.17
C SER A 76 13.24 -8.05 32.55
N ILE A 77 11.98 -7.82 32.14
CA ILE A 77 10.89 -8.76 32.37
C ILE A 77 10.63 -9.69 31.18
N ARG A 78 11.21 -9.40 30.00
CA ARG A 78 11.01 -10.21 28.79
C ARG A 78 11.66 -11.58 28.98
N LYS A 79 10.87 -12.64 28.81
CA LYS A 79 11.41 -14.00 28.70
C LYS A 79 12.23 -14.14 27.42
N THR A 80 13.11 -15.13 27.39
CA THR A 80 13.80 -15.49 26.15
C THR A 80 12.77 -15.84 25.07
N GLU A 81 13.10 -15.65 23.78
CA GLU A 81 12.15 -15.96 22.70
C GLU A 81 11.64 -17.41 22.78
N GLU A 82 12.49 -18.34 23.20
CA GLU A 82 12.13 -19.75 23.33
C GLU A 82 11.15 -20.02 24.48
N GLU A 83 11.42 -19.49 25.67
CA GLU A 83 10.49 -19.57 26.81
C GLU A 83 9.16 -18.88 26.47
N ALA A 84 9.21 -17.71 25.83
CA ALA A 84 8.02 -16.98 25.42
C ALA A 84 7.19 -17.80 24.41
N ARG A 85 7.82 -18.47 23.44
CA ARG A 85 7.12 -19.40 22.51
C ARG A 85 6.43 -20.52 23.27
N GLN A 86 7.08 -21.13 24.26
CA GLN A 86 6.49 -22.20 25.06
C GLN A 86 5.29 -21.72 25.87
N ILE A 87 5.38 -20.52 26.48
CA ILE A 87 4.29 -19.89 27.22
C ILE A 87 3.10 -19.62 26.28
N ILE A 88 3.36 -19.02 25.11
CA ILE A 88 2.33 -18.70 24.12
C ILE A 88 1.68 -20.00 23.60
N ALA A 89 2.47 -21.00 23.22
CA ALA A 89 1.96 -22.27 22.70
C ALA A 89 1.12 -23.03 23.74
N LYS A 90 1.47 -22.94 25.03
CA LYS A 90 0.69 -23.54 26.12
C LYS A 90 -0.62 -22.80 26.39
N ALA A 91 -0.63 -21.47 26.21
CA ALA A 91 -1.81 -20.65 26.43
C ALA A 91 -2.81 -20.72 25.26
N LEU A 92 -2.34 -20.95 24.04
CA LEU A 92 -3.19 -21.03 22.85
C LEU A 92 -3.98 -22.35 22.81
N PRO A 93 -5.30 -22.30 22.52
CA PRO A 93 -6.07 -23.49 22.18
C PRO A 93 -5.48 -24.20 20.96
N LYS A 94 -5.44 -25.53 20.95
CA LYS A 94 -4.86 -26.32 19.86
C LYS A 94 -5.60 -26.08 18.53
N GLU A 95 -6.90 -25.84 18.62
CA GLU A 95 -7.80 -25.59 17.50
C GLU A 95 -7.48 -24.29 16.76
N ALA A 96 -6.84 -23.31 17.44
CA ALA A 96 -6.44 -22.05 16.82
C ALA A 96 -5.31 -22.22 15.80
N GLU A 97 -4.56 -23.33 15.89
CA GLU A 97 -3.43 -23.69 15.03
C GLU A 97 -2.35 -22.60 14.94
N LEU A 98 -1.40 -22.61 15.88
CA LEU A 98 -0.22 -21.75 15.84
C LEU A 98 0.65 -22.08 14.63
N ALA A 99 0.81 -21.12 13.72
CA ALA A 99 1.63 -21.25 12.52
C ALA A 99 3.02 -20.64 12.69
N GLY A 100 3.14 -19.53 13.44
CA GLY A 100 4.38 -18.79 13.53
C GLY A 100 4.43 -17.76 14.65
N THR A 101 5.64 -17.35 15.01
CA THR A 101 5.88 -16.24 15.93
C THR A 101 7.01 -15.35 15.43
N PHE A 102 6.83 -14.04 15.51
CA PHE A 102 7.85 -13.03 15.19
C PHE A 102 8.05 -12.08 16.37
N PHE A 103 9.28 -12.03 16.90
CA PHE A 103 9.67 -11.19 18.01
C PHE A 103 10.38 -9.93 17.51
N ASP A 104 9.78 -8.76 17.74
CA ASP A 104 10.37 -7.45 17.43
C ASP A 104 11.00 -6.84 18.67
N ASN A 105 12.30 -7.09 18.86
CA ASN A 105 13.07 -6.57 19.99
C ASN A 105 13.04 -5.02 20.07
N ALA A 106 12.94 -4.32 18.92
CA ALA A 106 12.95 -2.86 18.89
C ALA A 106 11.73 -2.27 19.59
N THR A 107 10.60 -2.96 19.54
CA THR A 107 9.31 -2.51 20.08
C THR A 107 8.81 -3.38 21.24
N GLY A 108 9.49 -4.48 21.57
CA GLY A 108 9.08 -5.40 22.65
C GLY A 108 7.77 -6.13 22.36
N GLU A 109 7.48 -6.37 21.08
CA GLU A 109 6.24 -7.01 20.62
C GLU A 109 6.52 -8.41 20.09
N VAL A 110 5.54 -9.30 20.24
CA VAL A 110 5.52 -10.60 19.57
C VAL A 110 4.26 -10.70 18.72
N SER A 111 4.45 -10.88 17.41
CA SER A 111 3.37 -11.25 16.50
C SER A 111 3.17 -12.76 16.54
N VAL A 112 1.94 -13.19 16.81
CA VAL A 112 1.54 -14.60 16.94
C VAL A 112 0.58 -14.90 15.80
N GLU A 113 1.02 -15.74 14.86
CA GLU A 113 0.26 -16.09 13.66
C GLU A 113 -0.52 -17.37 13.92
N VAL A 114 -1.85 -17.28 13.83
CA VAL A 114 -2.77 -18.41 14.06
C VAL A 114 -3.68 -18.59 12.84
N LYS A 115 -3.96 -19.84 12.43
CA LYS A 115 -4.84 -20.05 11.27
C LYS A 115 -6.29 -19.68 11.56
N ARG A 116 -6.75 -19.92 12.79
CA ARG A 116 -8.15 -19.70 13.21
C ARG A 116 -8.26 -18.67 14.34
N PRO A 117 -8.04 -17.37 14.07
CA PRO A 117 -8.02 -16.33 15.11
C PRO A 117 -9.36 -16.18 15.86
N TRP A 118 -10.50 -16.49 15.24
CA TRP A 118 -11.82 -16.41 15.88
C TRP A 118 -11.98 -17.32 17.09
N ILE A 119 -11.21 -18.40 17.18
CA ILE A 119 -11.22 -19.30 18.34
C ILE A 119 -10.68 -18.59 19.59
N LEU A 120 -9.74 -17.65 19.42
CA LEU A 120 -9.16 -16.91 20.54
C LEU A 120 -10.14 -15.90 21.14
N HIS A 121 -10.97 -15.27 20.31
CA HIS A 121 -11.97 -14.29 20.76
C HIS A 121 -13.10 -14.95 21.56
N ASN A 122 -13.47 -16.17 21.21
CA ASN A 122 -14.57 -16.90 21.84
C ASN A 122 -14.14 -17.78 23.03
N ASN A 123 -12.84 -17.84 23.34
CA ASN A 123 -12.32 -18.69 24.39
C ASN A 123 -12.07 -17.89 25.69
N PRO A 124 -12.89 -18.07 26.75
CA PRO A 124 -12.71 -17.35 28.01
C PRO A 124 -11.41 -17.72 28.75
N ALA A 125 -10.78 -18.85 28.40
CA ALA A 125 -9.50 -19.27 28.97
C ALA A 125 -8.29 -18.56 28.35
N PHE A 126 -8.46 -17.87 27.21
CA PHE A 126 -7.38 -17.12 26.57
C PHE A 126 -7.52 -15.62 26.82
N ASN A 127 -6.53 -15.03 27.49
CA ASN A 127 -6.48 -13.60 27.76
C ASN A 127 -5.13 -13.01 27.32
N VAL A 128 -5.17 -12.07 26.37
CA VAL A 128 -3.97 -11.45 25.79
C VAL A 128 -3.12 -10.73 26.83
N ALA A 129 -3.73 -10.08 27.83
CA ALA A 129 -3.02 -9.36 28.87
C ALA A 129 -2.28 -10.32 29.82
N GLN A 130 -2.93 -11.41 30.22
CA GLN A 130 -2.30 -12.44 31.06
C GLN A 130 -1.14 -13.13 30.36
N VAL A 131 -1.27 -13.45 29.07
CA VAL A 131 -0.17 -14.05 28.30
C VAL A 131 0.96 -13.03 28.08
N THR A 132 0.63 -11.75 27.89
CA THR A 132 1.62 -10.66 27.82
C THR A 132 2.43 -10.55 29.12
N GLU A 133 1.77 -10.62 30.27
CA GLU A 133 2.44 -10.62 31.59
C GLU A 133 3.35 -11.84 31.75
N ALA A 134 2.85 -13.04 31.44
CA ALA A 134 3.59 -14.28 31.61
C ALA A 134 4.82 -14.37 30.68
N ALA A 135 4.67 -13.99 29.41
CA ALA A 135 5.76 -14.00 28.43
C ALA A 135 6.70 -12.80 28.61
N GLY A 136 6.22 -11.70 29.19
CA GLY A 136 6.92 -10.41 29.23
C GLY A 136 6.98 -9.71 27.87
N TRP A 137 6.27 -10.21 26.84
CA TRP A 137 6.23 -9.66 25.49
C TRP A 137 4.82 -9.16 25.17
N ARG A 138 4.71 -7.99 24.53
CA ARG A 138 3.39 -7.49 24.11
C ARG A 138 2.87 -8.31 22.93
N LEU A 139 1.78 -9.05 23.13
CA LEU A 139 1.20 -9.89 22.09
C LEU A 139 0.44 -9.10 21.02
N ARG A 140 0.60 -9.51 19.77
CA ARG A 140 -0.25 -9.16 18.62
C ARG A 140 -0.69 -10.42 17.90
N ILE A 141 -1.99 -10.68 17.87
CA ILE A 141 -2.53 -11.81 17.10
C ILE A 141 -2.64 -11.41 15.63
N ARG A 142 -2.24 -12.31 14.73
CA ARG A 142 -2.37 -12.16 13.27
C ARG A 142 -2.96 -13.43 12.67
N LYS A 143 -3.71 -13.28 11.57
CA LYS A 143 -4.14 -14.39 10.73
C LYS A 143 -2.92 -14.99 10.03
N ALA A 144 -2.69 -16.28 10.23
CA ALA A 144 -1.71 -17.04 9.46
C ALA A 144 -2.25 -17.30 8.06
N THR A 145 -1.35 -17.23 7.08
CA THR A 145 -1.66 -17.50 5.68
C THR A 145 -1.61 -18.99 5.36
N SER A 146 -2.39 -19.42 4.39
CA SER A 146 -2.34 -20.78 3.84
C SER A 146 -1.01 -21.03 3.13
N ILE A 147 -0.55 -20.06 2.34
CA ILE A 147 0.78 -20.05 1.73
C ILE A 147 1.62 -19.00 2.44
N GLN A 148 2.76 -19.40 3.01
CA GLN A 148 3.65 -18.48 3.71
C GLN A 148 4.24 -17.44 2.75
N SER A 149 4.06 -16.15 3.07
CA SER A 149 4.60 -15.05 2.26
C SER A 149 6.10 -14.92 2.49
N SER A 150 6.88 -15.16 1.43
CA SER A 150 8.33 -14.97 1.42
C SER A 150 8.72 -13.50 1.66
N THR A 151 7.89 -12.55 1.22
CA THR A 151 8.09 -11.11 1.41
C THR A 151 7.94 -10.72 2.87
N ILE A 152 6.90 -11.20 3.55
CA ILE A 152 6.68 -10.93 4.98
C ILE A 152 7.81 -11.55 5.81
N GLN A 153 8.23 -12.78 5.48
CA GLN A 153 9.37 -13.42 6.15
C GLN A 153 10.67 -12.62 5.96
N ALA A 154 10.94 -12.12 4.75
CA ALA A 154 12.10 -11.28 4.49
C ALA A 154 12.07 -9.96 5.28
N ILE A 155 10.89 -9.33 5.40
CA ILE A 155 10.69 -8.13 6.22
C ILE A 155 10.96 -8.47 7.69
N ASN A 156 10.32 -9.50 8.24
CA ASN A 156 10.47 -9.92 9.63
C ASN A 156 11.95 -10.22 9.96
N TYR A 157 12.64 -10.95 9.08
CA TYR A 157 14.08 -11.19 9.22
C TYR A 157 14.86 -9.88 9.27
N ASN A 158 14.60 -8.95 8.34
CA ASN A 158 15.28 -7.66 8.29
C ASN A 158 15.05 -6.81 9.54
N LEU A 159 13.80 -6.74 10.00
CA LEU A 159 13.38 -6.05 11.21
C LEU A 159 14.08 -6.63 12.46
N LYS A 160 14.25 -7.97 12.51
CA LYS A 160 14.94 -8.66 13.60
C LYS A 160 16.42 -8.30 13.65
N VAL A 161 17.13 -8.48 12.55
CA VAL A 161 18.59 -8.23 12.49
C VAL A 161 18.96 -6.76 12.67
N SER A 162 18.03 -5.84 12.41
CA SER A 162 18.23 -4.40 12.53
C SER A 162 17.60 -3.77 13.77
N SER A 163 17.14 -4.58 14.74
CA SER A 163 16.37 -4.10 15.90
C SER A 163 17.06 -2.99 16.71
N SER A 164 18.36 -3.12 16.99
CA SER A 164 19.13 -2.10 17.73
C SER A 164 19.23 -0.77 16.98
N ASP A 165 19.51 -0.82 15.67
CA ASP A 165 19.59 0.37 14.82
C ASP A 165 18.21 1.03 14.67
N ARG A 166 17.16 0.21 14.51
CA ARG A 166 15.77 0.67 14.44
C ARG A 166 15.34 1.38 15.72
N ALA A 167 15.68 0.86 16.90
CA ALA A 167 15.34 1.50 18.17
C ALA A 167 15.98 2.91 18.28
N LYS A 168 17.25 3.05 17.91
CA LYS A 168 17.94 4.35 17.85
C LYS A 168 17.30 5.28 16.82
N HIS A 169 16.95 4.73 15.66
CA HIS A 169 16.34 5.49 14.58
C HIS A 169 14.96 6.02 14.96
N LEU A 170 14.10 5.19 15.54
CA LEU A 170 12.80 5.58 16.08
C LEU A 170 12.93 6.69 17.13
N LYS A 171 13.92 6.58 18.02
CA LYS A 171 14.19 7.64 18.99
C LYS A 171 14.53 8.97 18.32
N GLN A 172 15.46 8.97 17.37
CA GLN A 172 15.84 10.17 16.62
C GLN A 172 14.66 10.79 15.87
N ILE A 173 13.82 9.95 15.23
CA ILE A 173 12.61 10.40 14.56
C ILE A 173 11.68 11.10 15.55
N GLY A 174 11.47 10.51 16.72
CA GLY A 174 10.59 11.11 17.71
C GLY A 174 11.14 12.41 18.30
N GLU A 175 12.45 12.52 18.54
CA GLU A 175 13.09 13.78 18.91
C GLU A 175 12.88 14.87 17.85
N ASN A 176 12.93 14.51 16.56
CA ASN A 176 12.67 15.43 15.45
C ASN A 176 11.18 15.83 15.34
N ILE A 177 10.25 14.92 15.62
CA ILE A 177 8.80 15.19 15.55
C ILE A 177 8.35 16.05 16.73
N PHE A 178 8.87 15.78 17.93
CA PHE A 178 8.42 16.42 19.17
C PHE A 178 9.27 17.63 19.57
N ARG A 179 10.23 18.05 18.75
CA ARG A 179 10.89 19.35 18.93
C ARG A 179 9.87 20.50 18.87
N PRO A 180 10.16 21.65 19.48
CA PRO A 180 9.31 22.83 19.31
C PRO A 180 9.35 23.37 17.87
N ARG A 181 8.28 24.06 17.49
CA ARG A 181 8.20 24.82 16.25
C ARG A 181 9.13 26.04 16.31
N LEU A 182 9.82 26.34 15.23
CA LEU A 182 10.73 27.48 15.11
C LEU A 182 10.01 28.75 14.58
N ALA A 183 9.01 28.56 13.73
CA ALA A 183 8.20 29.56 13.08
C ALA A 183 6.79 29.59 13.69
N GLN A 184 6.26 30.80 13.85
CA GLN A 184 4.92 31.03 14.40
C GLN A 184 3.83 31.13 13.33
N LYS A 185 4.21 31.42 12.08
CA LYS A 185 3.27 31.60 10.97
C LYS A 185 3.16 30.30 10.17
N SER A 186 1.93 29.83 9.97
CA SER A 186 1.66 28.73 9.05
C SER A 186 1.64 29.27 7.62
N GLU A 187 2.51 28.71 6.77
CA GLU A 187 2.44 28.85 5.32
C GLU A 187 2.53 27.44 4.74
N VAL A 188 1.80 27.18 3.65
CA VAL A 188 1.80 25.85 3.03
C VAL A 188 2.02 25.99 1.54
N SER A 189 3.01 25.29 0.99
CA SER A 189 3.27 25.25 -0.45
C SER A 189 3.45 23.82 -0.95
N LEU A 190 3.04 23.56 -2.19
CA LEU A 190 3.20 22.28 -2.87
C LEU A 190 4.12 22.47 -4.08
N LEU A 191 5.21 21.71 -4.13
CA LEU A 191 6.06 21.60 -5.31
C LEU A 191 5.69 20.33 -6.08
N THR A 192 5.48 20.46 -7.38
CA THR A 192 5.01 19.39 -8.26
C THR A 192 6.21 18.72 -8.96
N LEU A 193 6.62 17.53 -8.51
CA LEU A 193 7.85 16.89 -8.99
C LEU A 193 7.61 15.80 -10.03
N GLY A 194 6.40 15.26 -10.11
CA GLY A 194 5.97 14.27 -11.10
C GLY A 194 4.52 13.85 -10.90
N GLY A 195 3.93 13.19 -11.90
CA GLY A 195 2.51 12.79 -11.87
C GLY A 195 1.51 13.91 -12.18
N PHE A 196 1.92 15.03 -12.78
CA PHE A 196 1.03 16.14 -13.14
C PHE A 196 0.89 16.29 -14.67
N GLY A 197 -0.33 16.15 -15.20
CA GLY A 197 -0.58 16.08 -16.64
C GLY A 197 -0.10 14.78 -17.31
N GLN A 198 0.22 13.77 -16.50
CA GLN A 198 0.67 12.45 -16.90
C GLN A 198 0.27 11.39 -15.85
N VAL A 199 0.28 10.12 -16.27
CA VAL A 199 0.28 8.93 -15.39
C VAL A 199 1.73 8.47 -15.25
N GLY A 200 2.15 8.07 -14.04
CA GLY A 200 3.53 7.69 -13.79
C GLY A 200 4.34 8.75 -13.04
N ARG A 201 5.36 8.28 -12.31
CA ARG A 201 6.32 9.05 -11.49
C ARG A 201 5.67 10.04 -10.50
N SER A 202 4.57 9.64 -9.86
CA SER A 202 3.91 10.44 -8.84
C SER A 202 4.89 10.83 -7.75
N CYS A 203 5.08 12.15 -7.56
CA CYS A 203 5.97 12.70 -6.58
C CYS A 203 5.70 14.19 -6.39
N MET A 204 5.60 14.64 -5.14
CA MET A 204 5.39 16.05 -4.81
C MET A 204 5.94 16.35 -3.43
N LEU A 205 6.30 17.60 -3.19
CA LEU A 205 6.84 18.04 -1.90
C LEU A 205 5.87 19.03 -1.26
N LEU A 206 5.28 18.63 -0.14
CA LEU A 206 4.49 19.49 0.72
C LEU A 206 5.41 20.19 1.72
N THR A 207 5.40 21.52 1.71
CA THR A 207 6.34 22.34 2.47
C THR A 207 5.63 23.33 3.37
N THR A 208 6.18 23.51 4.56
CA THR A 208 5.88 24.58 5.50
C THR A 208 7.19 25.25 5.91
N PRO A 209 7.16 26.37 6.66
CA PRO A 209 8.38 26.92 7.25
C PRO A 209 9.12 25.96 8.20
N GLU A 210 8.42 24.94 8.72
CA GLU A 210 8.97 23.95 9.66
C GLU A 210 9.37 22.63 9.03
N SER A 211 8.72 22.24 7.93
CA SER A 211 8.73 20.84 7.49
C SER A 211 8.61 20.65 5.98
N LYS A 212 9.27 19.62 5.47
CA LYS A 212 9.25 19.18 4.06
C LYS A 212 8.88 17.70 3.99
N ILE A 213 7.67 17.41 3.52
CA ILE A 213 7.12 16.06 3.42
C ILE A 213 7.00 15.68 1.95
N LEU A 214 7.69 14.61 1.54
CA LEU A 214 7.58 14.07 0.18
C LEU A 214 6.38 13.12 0.11
N LEU A 215 5.48 13.32 -0.85
CA LEU A 215 4.34 12.43 -1.07
C LEU A 215 4.57 11.62 -2.33
N ASP A 216 4.63 10.30 -2.15
CA ASP A 216 5.03 9.32 -3.16
C ASP A 216 6.41 9.59 -3.80
N CYS A 217 6.97 8.56 -4.40
CA CYS A 217 8.22 8.65 -5.16
C CYS A 217 8.27 7.50 -6.18
N GLY A 218 7.49 7.64 -7.25
CA GLY A 218 7.35 6.60 -8.26
C GLY A 218 8.21 6.75 -9.51
N VAL A 219 8.03 5.82 -10.45
CA VAL A 219 8.62 5.87 -11.81
C VAL A 219 7.53 5.90 -12.89
N ASN A 220 7.87 6.39 -14.08
CA ASN A 220 7.02 6.26 -15.26
C ASN A 220 7.56 5.13 -16.15
N PRO A 221 6.89 3.95 -16.21
CA PRO A 221 7.35 2.83 -17.02
C PRO A 221 7.19 3.07 -18.53
N GLY A 222 6.27 3.95 -18.95
CA GLY A 222 6.04 4.26 -20.37
C GLY A 222 6.95 5.34 -20.95
N ALA A 223 7.83 5.92 -20.12
CA ALA A 223 8.75 6.98 -20.55
C ALA A 223 9.87 6.45 -21.44
N ARG A 224 10.28 7.24 -22.44
CA ARG A 224 11.37 6.89 -23.37
C ARG A 224 12.73 7.37 -22.89
N THR A 225 12.75 8.37 -22.02
CA THR A 225 13.98 9.00 -21.52
C THR A 225 14.03 8.98 -19.99
N PRO A 226 15.21 8.90 -19.37
CA PRO A 226 15.34 8.99 -17.91
C PRO A 226 14.70 10.25 -17.30
N ALA A 227 14.77 11.38 -17.99
CA ALA A 227 14.19 12.65 -17.56
C ALA A 227 12.65 12.63 -17.48
N GLU A 228 12.00 11.73 -18.23
CA GLU A 228 10.56 11.48 -18.19
C GLU A 228 10.19 10.32 -17.25
N SER A 229 11.12 9.39 -17.04
CA SER A 229 10.95 8.22 -16.16
C SER A 229 10.93 8.58 -14.67
N PHE A 230 11.67 9.61 -14.25
CA PHE A 230 11.91 9.88 -12.83
C PHE A 230 11.30 11.22 -12.36
N PRO A 231 11.02 11.35 -11.05
CA PRO A 231 10.65 12.63 -10.44
C PRO A 231 11.72 13.70 -10.61
N ARG A 232 11.29 14.96 -10.76
CA ARG A 232 12.17 16.14 -10.92
C ARG A 232 12.73 16.67 -9.60
N LEU A 233 13.34 15.78 -8.81
CA LEU A 233 14.01 16.14 -7.55
C LEU A 233 15.19 17.09 -7.77
N ASP A 234 15.81 17.04 -8.95
CA ASP A 234 16.85 17.97 -9.41
C ASP A 234 16.38 19.43 -9.40
N TRP A 235 15.09 19.66 -9.61
CA TRP A 235 14.51 21.01 -9.64
C TRP A 235 14.14 21.55 -8.25
N ALA A 236 13.90 20.67 -7.29
CA ALA A 236 13.37 21.06 -5.97
C ALA A 236 14.39 21.78 -5.07
N ASN A 237 15.67 21.86 -5.50
CA ASN A 237 16.78 22.51 -4.80
C ASN A 237 16.82 22.15 -3.30
N LEU A 238 16.80 20.86 -3.01
CA LEU A 238 16.84 20.30 -1.66
C LEU A 238 17.85 19.15 -1.59
N THR A 239 18.45 19.01 -0.41
CA THR A 239 19.22 17.83 -0.03
C THR A 239 18.30 16.79 0.63
N LEU A 240 18.65 15.51 0.54
CA LEU A 240 17.80 14.43 1.08
C LEU A 240 17.65 14.51 2.61
N ASP A 241 18.62 15.09 3.32
CA ASP A 241 18.57 15.30 4.78
C ASP A 241 17.56 16.39 5.20
N GLU A 242 17.09 17.22 4.26
CA GLU A 242 16.05 18.21 4.53
C GLU A 242 14.62 17.67 4.40
N ILE A 243 14.46 16.42 3.94
CA ILE A 243 13.14 15.77 3.87
C ILE A 243 12.86 15.16 5.25
N ASP A 244 11.86 15.70 5.96
CA ASP A 244 11.50 15.21 7.30
C ASP A 244 10.82 13.85 7.26
N ALA A 245 10.05 13.57 6.21
CA ALA A 245 9.40 12.29 6.00
C ALA A 245 9.00 12.06 4.54
N ILE A 246 8.85 10.78 4.19
CA ILE A 246 8.20 10.35 2.95
C ILE A 246 6.87 9.68 3.32
N VAL A 247 5.79 10.04 2.65
CA VAL A 247 4.46 9.43 2.82
C VAL A 247 4.07 8.72 1.54
N ILE A 248 3.77 7.43 1.64
CA ILE A 248 3.38 6.57 0.52
C ILE A 248 1.89 6.30 0.57
N SER A 249 1.18 6.62 -0.51
CA SER A 249 -0.25 6.39 -0.64
C SER A 249 -0.59 4.91 -0.82
N HIS A 250 0.13 4.21 -1.69
CA HIS A 250 -0.07 2.79 -1.98
C HIS A 250 1.15 2.19 -2.69
N ALA A 251 1.13 0.87 -2.92
CA ALA A 251 2.29 0.09 -3.31
C ALA A 251 2.72 0.14 -4.78
N HIS A 252 1.90 0.67 -5.70
CA HIS A 252 2.23 0.61 -7.13
C HIS A 252 3.55 1.31 -7.48
N LEU A 253 4.20 0.83 -8.54
CA LEU A 253 5.55 1.25 -8.92
C LEU A 253 5.61 2.72 -9.39
N ASP A 254 4.52 3.24 -9.93
CA ASP A 254 4.35 4.65 -10.28
C ASP A 254 4.14 5.58 -9.08
N HIS A 255 4.07 5.01 -7.87
CA HIS A 255 4.04 5.72 -6.59
C HIS A 255 5.24 5.37 -5.68
N THR A 256 5.89 4.22 -5.87
CA THR A 256 6.97 3.74 -4.98
C THR A 256 8.27 3.37 -5.67
N GLY A 257 8.31 3.27 -6.99
CA GLY A 257 9.42 2.69 -7.74
C GLY A 257 10.71 3.50 -7.72
N PHE A 258 10.69 4.77 -7.36
CA PHE A 258 11.90 5.59 -7.22
C PHE A 258 12.32 5.76 -5.75
N LEU A 259 11.49 5.34 -4.80
CA LEU A 259 11.80 5.38 -3.37
C LEU A 259 13.12 4.68 -2.99
N PRO A 260 13.45 3.48 -3.50
CA PRO A 260 14.72 2.83 -3.13
C PRO A 260 15.94 3.61 -3.64
N VAL A 261 15.78 4.40 -4.71
CA VAL A 261 16.84 5.28 -5.21
C VAL A 261 17.17 6.36 -4.18
N LEU A 262 16.17 6.90 -3.46
CA LEU A 262 16.42 7.86 -2.39
C LEU A 262 17.22 7.23 -1.24
N CYS A 263 16.87 6.00 -0.84
CA CYS A 263 17.63 5.26 0.16
C CYS A 263 19.08 4.98 -0.29
N LYS A 264 19.26 4.57 -1.56
CA LYS A 264 20.58 4.36 -2.18
C LYS A 264 21.45 5.61 -2.12
N TYR A 265 20.87 6.79 -2.32
CA TYR A 265 21.57 8.09 -2.30
C TYR A 265 21.61 8.76 -0.92
N GLY A 266 21.12 8.09 0.12
CA GLY A 266 21.37 8.49 1.51
C GLY A 266 20.19 9.12 2.26
N TYR A 267 18.96 9.03 1.76
CA TYR A 267 17.79 9.39 2.55
C TYR A 267 17.71 8.54 3.83
N LYS A 268 17.68 9.22 4.97
CA LYS A 268 17.71 8.57 6.29
C LYS A 268 16.41 8.68 7.07
N GLY A 269 15.47 9.53 6.67
CA GLY A 269 14.25 9.81 7.42
C GLY A 269 13.21 8.66 7.42
N PRO A 270 12.10 8.84 8.15
CA PRO A 270 11.01 7.88 8.20
C PRO A 270 10.24 7.79 6.87
N ILE A 271 9.71 6.59 6.62
CA ILE A 271 8.76 6.35 5.52
C ILE A 271 7.43 5.94 6.16
N TYR A 272 6.35 6.64 5.86
CA TYR A 272 5.02 6.34 6.39
C TYR A 272 4.14 5.71 5.31
N CYS A 273 3.54 4.56 5.63
CA CYS A 273 2.54 3.91 4.80
C CYS A 273 1.58 3.09 5.67
N THR A 274 0.56 2.49 5.07
CA THR A 274 -0.28 1.51 5.76
C THR A 274 0.45 0.17 5.95
N GLU A 275 -0.03 -0.66 6.86
CA GLU A 275 0.58 -1.97 7.14
C GLU A 275 0.72 -2.87 5.90
N PRO A 276 -0.30 -3.01 5.02
CA PRO A 276 -0.18 -3.87 3.85
C PRO A 276 0.63 -3.25 2.72
N THR A 277 0.74 -1.91 2.67
CA THR A 277 1.54 -1.22 1.64
C THR A 277 3.00 -1.59 1.74
N LEU A 278 3.54 -1.81 2.95
CA LEU A 278 4.93 -2.19 3.15
C LEU A 278 5.32 -3.50 2.44
N PRO A 279 4.71 -4.67 2.74
CA PRO A 279 5.02 -5.89 2.01
C PRO A 279 4.69 -5.80 0.52
N MET A 280 3.58 -5.16 0.15
CA MET A 280 3.23 -4.99 -1.27
C MET A 280 4.26 -4.17 -2.05
N MET A 281 4.76 -3.06 -1.51
CA MET A 281 5.76 -2.24 -2.20
C MET A 281 7.10 -2.97 -2.31
N ASN A 282 7.51 -3.71 -1.27
CA ASN A 282 8.76 -4.49 -1.32
C ASN A 282 8.68 -5.62 -2.36
N LEU A 283 7.54 -6.31 -2.44
CA LEU A 283 7.29 -7.34 -3.46
C LEU A 283 7.49 -6.76 -4.87
N ILE A 284 6.80 -5.66 -5.18
CA ILE A 284 6.85 -4.99 -6.49
C ILE A 284 8.27 -4.43 -6.78
N GLN A 285 8.92 -3.83 -5.79
CA GLN A 285 10.25 -3.25 -5.95
C GLN A 285 11.33 -4.32 -6.19
N LEU A 286 11.26 -5.46 -5.50
CA LEU A 286 12.19 -6.58 -5.71
C LEU A 286 11.98 -7.24 -7.07
N ASP A 287 10.73 -7.36 -7.53
CA ASP A 287 10.43 -7.87 -8.87
C ASP A 287 10.92 -6.92 -9.97
N ALA A 288 10.82 -5.60 -9.77
CA ALA A 288 11.38 -4.63 -10.72
C ALA A 288 12.90 -4.83 -10.93
N ILE A 289 13.66 -5.23 -9.89
CA ILE A 289 15.08 -5.59 -10.00
C ILE A 289 15.26 -6.84 -10.87
N LYS A 290 14.45 -7.88 -10.62
CA LYS A 290 14.50 -9.15 -11.36
C LYS A 290 14.15 -8.94 -12.84
N VAL A 291 13.07 -8.20 -13.11
CA VAL A 291 12.60 -7.90 -14.48
C VAL A 291 13.64 -7.08 -15.23
N ALA A 292 14.21 -6.03 -14.63
CA ALA A 292 15.27 -5.25 -15.27
C ALA A 292 16.47 -6.14 -15.64
N SER A 293 16.93 -6.98 -14.71
CA SER A 293 18.07 -7.88 -14.94
C SER A 293 17.78 -8.90 -16.04
N ALA A 294 16.58 -9.51 -16.04
CA ALA A 294 16.16 -10.47 -17.06
C ALA A 294 16.05 -9.85 -18.47
N GLN A 295 15.81 -8.55 -18.55
CA GLN A 295 15.82 -7.78 -19.80
C GLN A 295 17.23 -7.31 -20.22
N GLY A 296 18.28 -7.69 -19.50
CA GLY A 296 19.65 -7.23 -19.75
C GLY A 296 19.87 -5.75 -19.43
N ARG A 297 18.99 -5.14 -18.62
CA ARG A 297 19.10 -3.75 -18.17
C ARG A 297 19.68 -3.70 -16.76
N ALA A 298 20.50 -2.69 -16.49
CA ALA A 298 20.96 -2.43 -15.13
C ALA A 298 19.79 -1.93 -14.26
N PRO A 299 19.48 -2.60 -13.12
CA PRO A 299 18.47 -2.11 -12.19
C PRO A 299 18.82 -0.73 -11.62
N LEU A 300 17.79 0.09 -11.32
CA LEU A 300 17.97 1.43 -10.73
C LEU A 300 18.59 1.38 -9.33
N TYR A 301 18.26 0.33 -8.59
CA TYR A 301 18.63 0.07 -7.21
C TYR A 301 18.82 -1.44 -7.00
N ALA A 302 19.44 -1.81 -5.88
CA ALA A 302 19.69 -3.18 -5.50
C ALA A 302 18.81 -3.61 -4.31
N GLU A 303 18.77 -4.91 -4.01
CA GLU A 303 17.98 -5.44 -2.88
C GLU A 303 18.32 -4.78 -1.54
N ARG A 304 19.59 -4.38 -1.33
CA ARG A 304 20.03 -3.68 -0.11
C ARG A 304 19.31 -2.35 0.09
N ASP A 305 18.92 -1.68 -0.99
CA ASP A 305 18.26 -0.38 -0.96
C ASP A 305 16.77 -0.57 -0.58
N VAL A 306 16.15 -1.65 -1.06
CA VAL A 306 14.80 -2.08 -0.65
C VAL A 306 14.79 -2.54 0.82
N LYS A 307 15.83 -3.28 1.24
CA LYS A 307 16.03 -3.65 2.66
C LYS A 307 16.17 -2.43 3.57
N GLN A 308 16.66 -1.29 3.08
CA GLN A 308 16.72 -0.05 3.85
C GLN A 308 15.32 0.54 4.08
N ILE A 309 14.44 0.47 3.08
CA ILE A 309 13.02 0.87 3.22
C ILE A 309 12.35 0.06 4.33
N MET A 310 12.56 -1.26 4.38
CA MET A 310 12.00 -2.13 5.42
C MET A 310 12.33 -1.64 6.84
N LYS A 311 13.56 -1.11 7.05
CA LYS A 311 14.02 -0.61 8.35
C LYS A 311 13.46 0.76 8.72
N GLN A 312 13.31 1.63 7.72
CA GLN A 312 12.89 3.03 7.89
C GLN A 312 11.36 3.21 7.92
N THR A 313 10.63 2.19 7.46
CA THR A 313 9.18 2.30 7.34
C THR A 313 8.49 2.19 8.71
N ILE A 314 7.63 3.16 9.00
CA ILE A 314 6.71 3.17 10.14
C ILE A 314 5.30 3.01 9.59
N THR A 315 4.71 1.85 9.84
CA THR A 315 3.34 1.56 9.40
C THR A 315 2.30 2.22 10.32
N ILE A 316 1.23 2.73 9.69
CA ILE A 316 0.12 3.44 10.36
C ILE A 316 -1.21 2.84 9.89
N PRO A 317 -2.06 2.33 10.80
CA PRO A 317 -3.40 1.87 10.44
C PRO A 317 -4.31 3.02 9.97
N TYR A 318 -5.37 2.68 9.22
CA TYR A 318 -6.39 3.68 8.87
C TYR A 318 -6.99 4.38 10.09
N GLY A 319 -7.40 5.64 9.91
CA GLY A 319 -8.05 6.46 10.94
C GLY A 319 -7.14 6.91 12.09
N THR A 320 -5.88 6.50 12.08
CA THR A 320 -4.94 6.82 13.14
C THR A 320 -4.30 8.20 12.94
N VAL A 321 -4.56 9.12 13.86
CA VAL A 321 -3.89 10.43 13.91
C VAL A 321 -2.45 10.27 14.39
N THR A 322 -1.50 10.71 13.57
CA THR A 322 -0.06 10.51 13.81
C THR A 322 0.70 11.82 13.60
N ASP A 323 1.38 12.33 14.62
CA ASP A 323 2.33 13.44 14.45
C ASP A 323 3.50 12.96 13.58
N ILE A 324 3.75 13.60 12.44
CA ILE A 324 4.86 13.26 11.52
C ILE A 324 5.92 14.36 11.43
N ALA A 325 5.58 15.55 11.96
CA ALA A 325 6.45 16.69 12.13
C ALA A 325 5.89 17.60 13.23
N PRO A 326 6.64 18.61 13.71
CA PRO A 326 6.18 19.51 14.79
C PRO A 326 4.89 20.28 14.47
N ASP A 327 4.62 20.53 13.20
CA ASP A 327 3.46 21.27 12.71
C ASP A 327 2.50 20.44 11.87
N MET A 328 2.69 19.12 11.77
CA MET A 328 1.92 18.29 10.84
C MET A 328 1.51 16.95 11.43
N LYS A 329 0.21 16.64 11.30
CA LYS A 329 -0.34 15.31 11.59
C LYS A 329 -0.86 14.65 10.32
N LEU A 330 -0.62 13.35 10.21
CA LEU A 330 -1.07 12.49 9.12
C LEU A 330 -2.17 11.54 9.61
N VAL A 331 -3.18 11.34 8.76
CA VAL A 331 -4.18 10.29 8.87
C VAL A 331 -4.32 9.60 7.52
N PHE A 332 -4.12 8.29 7.49
CA PHE A 332 -4.49 7.47 6.33
C PHE A 332 -5.97 7.09 6.41
N SER A 333 -6.67 7.14 5.28
CA SER A 333 -8.03 6.60 5.15
C SER A 333 -8.14 5.76 3.88
N ASN A 334 -8.94 4.70 3.91
CA ASN A 334 -9.11 3.78 2.77
C ASN A 334 -9.35 4.54 1.45
N ALA A 335 -8.56 4.22 0.42
CA ALA A 335 -8.74 4.75 -0.93
C ALA A 335 -9.52 3.79 -1.87
N GLY A 336 -9.76 2.54 -1.45
CA GLY A 336 -10.52 1.54 -2.23
C GLY A 336 -9.81 1.04 -3.50
N HIS A 337 -8.55 1.41 -3.71
CA HIS A 337 -7.84 1.17 -4.97
C HIS A 337 -7.15 -0.21 -5.02
N ILE A 338 -6.24 -0.46 -4.08
CA ILE A 338 -5.58 -1.75 -3.82
C ILE A 338 -5.44 -1.99 -2.31
N LEU A 339 -4.97 -3.17 -1.91
CA LEU A 339 -4.76 -3.52 -0.50
C LEU A 339 -3.85 -2.49 0.17
N GLY A 340 -4.35 -1.88 1.25
CA GLY A 340 -3.62 -0.86 1.99
C GLY A 340 -3.61 0.54 1.34
N SER A 341 -4.18 0.73 0.15
CA SER A 341 -4.21 2.04 -0.50
C SER A 341 -4.88 3.11 0.37
N ALA A 342 -4.28 4.30 0.42
CA ALA A 342 -4.67 5.34 1.35
C ALA A 342 -4.77 6.72 0.71
N THR A 343 -5.88 7.39 1.00
CA THR A 343 -5.94 8.85 0.99
C THR A 343 -5.16 9.36 2.19
N CYS A 344 -4.33 10.38 1.97
CA CYS A 344 -3.42 10.96 2.94
C CYS A 344 -3.95 12.33 3.38
N HIS A 345 -4.48 12.41 4.61
CA HIS A 345 -4.99 13.65 5.19
C HIS A 345 -3.93 14.29 6.10
N PHE A 346 -3.54 15.50 5.76
CA PHE A 346 -2.55 16.31 6.47
C PHE A 346 -3.24 17.46 7.20
N HIS A 347 -3.14 17.43 8.52
CA HIS A 347 -3.59 18.50 9.39
C HIS A 347 -2.39 19.36 9.77
N ILE A 348 -2.36 20.61 9.28
CA ILE A 348 -1.19 21.50 9.36
C ILE A 348 -1.44 22.62 10.36
N GLY A 349 -0.43 22.93 11.17
CA GLY A 349 -0.48 23.94 12.22
C GLY A 349 -1.39 23.53 13.37
N ASN A 350 -2.32 24.41 13.75
CA ASN A 350 -3.42 24.09 14.68
C ASN A 350 -4.76 23.92 13.94
N GLY A 351 -4.70 23.35 12.74
CA GLY A 351 -5.80 23.33 11.78
C GLY A 351 -5.87 24.61 10.95
N ASP A 352 -4.74 25.27 10.74
CA ASP A 352 -4.68 26.48 9.90
C ASP A 352 -5.04 26.12 8.45
N HIS A 353 -4.54 24.97 7.98
CA HIS A 353 -4.87 24.41 6.67
C HIS A 353 -4.87 22.88 6.71
N ASN A 354 -5.81 22.24 6.03
CA ASN A 354 -5.88 20.79 5.87
C ASN A 354 -5.80 20.45 4.38
N PHE A 355 -4.90 19.52 4.07
CA PHE A 355 -4.62 19.06 2.72
C PHE A 355 -4.90 17.57 2.63
N VAL A 356 -5.68 17.15 1.62
CA VAL A 356 -5.89 15.73 1.32
C VAL A 356 -5.27 15.42 -0.03
N TYR A 357 -4.38 14.44 -0.05
CA TYR A 357 -3.90 13.79 -1.27
C TYR A 357 -4.58 12.44 -1.43
N THR A 358 -5.22 12.19 -2.57
CA THR A 358 -5.97 10.94 -2.75
C THR A 358 -5.09 9.71 -3.00
N GLY A 359 -3.89 9.89 -3.56
CA GLY A 359 -3.27 8.82 -4.34
C GLY A 359 -4.21 8.37 -5.47
N ASP A 360 -4.13 7.10 -5.83
CA ASP A 360 -5.15 6.46 -6.67
C ASP A 360 -6.37 6.07 -5.84
N LEU A 361 -7.55 6.25 -6.41
CA LEU A 361 -8.82 6.25 -5.66
C LEU A 361 -9.88 5.42 -6.37
N LYS A 362 -10.61 4.56 -5.64
CA LYS A 362 -11.88 3.97 -6.10
C LYS A 362 -13.05 4.41 -5.21
N PHE A 363 -13.89 5.31 -5.72
CA PHE A 363 -15.12 5.72 -5.07
C PHE A 363 -16.33 4.87 -5.51
N GLY A 364 -16.12 3.57 -5.53
CA GLY A 364 -17.13 2.53 -5.75
C GLY A 364 -16.71 1.27 -5.01
N LYS A 365 -17.67 0.47 -4.55
CA LYS A 365 -17.37 -0.80 -3.86
C LYS A 365 -16.87 -1.83 -4.87
N SER A 366 -15.81 -2.57 -4.52
CA SER A 366 -15.35 -3.76 -5.27
C SER A 366 -15.57 -5.01 -4.43
N ILE A 367 -15.22 -6.19 -4.97
CA ILE A 367 -15.28 -7.42 -4.16
C ILE A 367 -14.23 -7.38 -3.06
N LEU A 368 -13.02 -6.89 -3.39
CA LEU A 368 -11.90 -6.83 -2.45
C LEU A 368 -11.97 -5.69 -1.44
N PHE A 369 -12.50 -4.52 -1.82
CA PHE A 369 -12.36 -3.30 -1.01
C PHE A 369 -13.65 -2.51 -0.87
N GLU A 370 -13.81 -1.89 0.30
CA GLU A 370 -14.83 -0.85 0.49
C GLU A 370 -14.52 0.38 -0.36
N SER A 371 -15.55 1.15 -0.71
CA SER A 371 -15.38 2.43 -1.39
C SER A 371 -14.49 3.39 -0.60
N ALA A 372 -13.78 4.27 -1.30
CA ALA A 372 -12.92 5.26 -0.68
C ALA A 372 -13.63 6.11 0.40
N SER A 373 -12.94 6.33 1.51
CA SER A 373 -13.38 7.19 2.59
C SER A 373 -13.33 8.66 2.17
N TRP A 374 -14.42 9.38 2.40
CA TRP A 374 -14.55 10.81 2.08
C TRP A 374 -14.84 11.67 3.32
N ASN A 375 -15.10 11.06 4.48
CA ASN A 375 -15.50 11.82 5.67
C ASN A 375 -14.29 12.30 6.47
N PHE A 376 -13.67 13.39 6.02
CA PHE A 376 -12.58 14.05 6.75
C PHE A 376 -13.12 15.18 7.65
N PRO A 377 -12.53 15.46 8.82
CA PRO A 377 -12.99 16.56 9.68
C PRO A 377 -12.97 17.94 8.98
N ARG A 378 -11.86 18.27 8.31
CA ARG A 378 -11.67 19.51 7.51
C ARG A 378 -10.79 19.20 6.29
N VAL A 379 -11.04 19.88 5.17
CA VAL A 379 -10.25 19.74 3.94
C VAL A 379 -10.33 21.03 3.13
N GLU A 380 -9.35 21.92 3.24
CA GLU A 380 -9.33 23.16 2.47
C GLU A 380 -8.79 22.94 1.06
N THR A 381 -7.76 22.11 0.89
CA THR A 381 -7.20 21.73 -0.41
C THR A 381 -7.28 20.22 -0.63
N LEU A 382 -7.88 19.82 -1.75
CA LEU A 382 -7.86 18.44 -2.23
C LEU A 382 -6.93 18.33 -3.44
N LEU A 383 -6.04 17.34 -3.45
CA LEU A 383 -5.30 16.89 -4.62
C LEU A 383 -5.83 15.51 -5.03
N ILE A 384 -6.48 15.44 -6.20
CA ILE A 384 -7.20 14.25 -6.68
C ILE A 384 -6.62 13.72 -8.00
N GLU A 385 -6.57 12.40 -8.15
CA GLU A 385 -6.21 11.73 -9.41
C GLU A 385 -7.22 11.99 -10.54
N SER A 386 -6.84 11.68 -11.78
CA SER A 386 -7.67 11.90 -12.97
C SER A 386 -7.43 10.89 -14.08
N THR A 387 -7.12 9.64 -13.72
CA THR A 387 -6.86 8.56 -14.67
C THR A 387 -8.02 8.39 -15.65
N TYR A 388 -9.24 8.53 -15.15
CA TYR A 388 -10.51 8.51 -15.88
C TYR A 388 -11.23 9.88 -15.81
N GLY A 389 -10.46 10.96 -15.97
CA GLY A 389 -10.95 12.34 -15.83
C GLY A 389 -11.76 12.91 -17.00
N ALA A 390 -11.97 12.16 -18.09
CA ALA A 390 -12.77 12.62 -19.24
C ALA A 390 -14.22 12.11 -19.20
N ARG A 391 -15.16 12.77 -19.89
CA ARG A 391 -16.59 12.36 -19.85
C ARG A 391 -16.85 11.01 -20.48
N GLU A 392 -16.04 10.66 -21.47
CA GLU A 392 -16.03 9.37 -22.15
C GLU A 392 -15.44 8.23 -21.29
N ASP A 393 -14.80 8.57 -20.16
CA ASP A 393 -14.18 7.60 -19.25
C ASP A 393 -15.17 7.04 -18.20
N VAL A 394 -16.49 7.12 -18.46
CA VAL A 394 -17.50 6.44 -17.63
C VAL A 394 -17.42 4.94 -17.88
N GLN A 395 -17.33 4.16 -16.80
CA GLN A 395 -17.20 2.72 -16.91
C GLN A 395 -18.56 2.02 -16.89
N PRO A 396 -18.72 0.86 -17.57
CA PRO A 396 -19.94 0.08 -17.46
C PRO A 396 -20.16 -0.39 -16.02
N THR A 397 -21.40 -0.76 -15.72
CA THR A 397 -21.75 -1.27 -14.39
C THR A 397 -21.04 -2.59 -14.11
N ARG A 398 -20.79 -2.89 -12.84
CA ARG A 398 -20.07 -4.11 -12.47
C ARG A 398 -20.73 -5.39 -13.03
N GLN A 399 -22.05 -5.44 -13.02
CA GLN A 399 -22.82 -6.58 -13.53
C GLN A 399 -22.63 -6.78 -15.04
N GLU A 400 -22.64 -5.70 -15.83
CA GLU A 400 -22.39 -5.78 -17.28
C GLU A 400 -20.98 -6.31 -17.57
N VAL A 401 -19.99 -5.85 -16.80
CA VAL A 401 -18.57 -6.20 -16.98
C VAL A 401 -18.32 -7.65 -16.60
N GLU A 402 -18.87 -8.11 -15.48
CA GLU A 402 -18.78 -9.51 -15.06
C GLU A 402 -19.49 -10.42 -16.06
N SER A 403 -20.69 -10.04 -16.54
CA SER A 403 -21.41 -10.81 -17.56
C SER A 403 -20.62 -10.92 -18.86
N ALA A 404 -20.01 -9.81 -19.32
CA ALA A 404 -19.16 -9.80 -20.51
C ALA A 404 -17.90 -10.66 -20.33
N PHE A 405 -17.30 -10.64 -19.13
CA PHE A 405 -16.16 -11.49 -18.77
C PHE A 405 -16.52 -12.97 -18.84
N ILE A 406 -17.57 -13.38 -18.14
CA ILE A 406 -18.02 -14.78 -18.07
C ILE A 406 -18.36 -15.30 -19.47
N ASN A 407 -19.13 -14.54 -20.26
CA ASN A 407 -19.48 -14.92 -21.63
C ASN A 407 -18.24 -15.08 -22.51
N ALA A 408 -17.30 -14.15 -22.42
CA ALA A 408 -16.05 -14.23 -23.19
C ALA A 408 -15.22 -15.46 -22.83
N VAL A 409 -15.14 -15.79 -21.55
CA VAL A 409 -14.39 -16.98 -21.08
C VAL A 409 -15.12 -18.26 -21.48
N ASN A 410 -16.40 -18.40 -21.15
CA ASN A 410 -17.20 -19.59 -21.46
C ASN A 410 -17.16 -19.92 -22.96
N ASN A 411 -17.38 -18.93 -23.83
CA ASN A 411 -17.33 -19.15 -25.28
C ASN A 411 -15.95 -19.66 -25.73
N THR A 412 -14.88 -19.11 -25.16
CA THR A 412 -13.51 -19.53 -25.51
C THR A 412 -13.22 -20.96 -25.06
N LEU A 413 -13.61 -21.31 -23.82
CA LEU A 413 -13.36 -22.62 -23.25
C LEU A 413 -14.18 -23.72 -23.95
N VAL A 414 -15.46 -23.44 -24.25
CA VAL A 414 -16.35 -24.37 -24.97
C VAL A 414 -15.82 -24.69 -26.38
N ASP A 415 -15.21 -23.72 -27.06
CA ASP A 415 -14.59 -23.94 -28.38
C ASP A 415 -13.25 -24.70 -28.33
N GLY A 416 -12.80 -25.05 -27.12
CA GLY A 416 -11.55 -25.74 -26.83
C GLY A 416 -10.32 -24.81 -26.81
N GLY A 417 -10.54 -23.50 -26.70
CA GLY A 417 -9.49 -22.48 -26.65
C GLY A 417 -8.98 -22.19 -25.24
N LYS A 418 -7.88 -21.42 -25.16
CA LYS A 418 -7.30 -20.92 -23.90
C LYS A 418 -7.57 -19.43 -23.73
N VAL A 419 -7.76 -19.00 -22.48
CA VAL A 419 -7.90 -17.58 -22.13
C VAL A 419 -6.63 -17.10 -21.42
N LEU A 420 -5.93 -16.14 -22.01
CA LEU A 420 -4.82 -15.45 -21.35
C LEU A 420 -5.27 -14.09 -20.84
N ILE A 421 -5.00 -13.81 -19.56
CA ILE A 421 -5.32 -12.54 -18.91
C ILE A 421 -4.01 -11.91 -18.40
N PRO A 422 -3.40 -10.99 -19.17
CA PRO A 422 -2.29 -10.17 -18.70
C PRO A 422 -2.73 -9.32 -17.51
N ILE A 423 -2.10 -9.50 -16.35
CA ILE A 423 -2.61 -8.89 -15.11
C ILE A 423 -1.50 -8.34 -14.20
N PRO A 424 -1.67 -7.15 -13.59
CA PRO A 424 -0.82 -6.72 -12.47
C PRO A 424 -0.97 -7.68 -11.29
N ALA A 425 0.13 -7.94 -10.59
CA ALA A 425 0.16 -8.89 -9.48
C ALA A 425 -0.72 -8.47 -8.29
N VAL A 426 -0.84 -7.17 -8.06
CA VAL A 426 -1.52 -6.60 -6.88
C VAL A 426 -2.78 -5.85 -7.32
N GLY A 427 -3.90 -6.14 -6.67
CA GLY A 427 -5.20 -5.52 -6.91
C GLY A 427 -6.01 -6.26 -7.97
N ARG A 428 -5.66 -6.09 -9.26
CA ARG A 428 -6.48 -6.64 -10.34
C ARG A 428 -6.50 -8.17 -10.37
N ALA A 429 -5.36 -8.83 -10.12
CA ALA A 429 -5.29 -10.29 -10.10
C ALA A 429 -6.27 -10.88 -9.09
N GLN A 430 -6.23 -10.37 -7.85
CA GLN A 430 -7.11 -10.81 -6.79
C GLN A 430 -8.58 -10.55 -7.12
N GLU A 431 -8.92 -9.40 -7.73
CA GLU A 431 -10.31 -9.07 -8.07
C GLU A 431 -10.87 -10.05 -9.13
N ILE A 432 -10.06 -10.42 -10.13
CA ILE A 432 -10.45 -11.40 -11.15
C ILE A 432 -10.52 -12.81 -10.55
N MET A 433 -9.61 -13.19 -9.66
CA MET A 433 -9.70 -14.46 -8.93
C MET A 433 -11.03 -14.56 -8.18
N MET A 434 -11.45 -13.51 -7.47
CA MET A 434 -12.73 -13.54 -6.75
C MET A 434 -13.93 -13.69 -7.68
N VAL A 435 -13.91 -13.04 -8.84
CA VAL A 435 -14.97 -13.19 -9.86
C VAL A 435 -15.01 -14.64 -10.36
N ILE A 436 -13.87 -15.19 -10.74
CA ILE A 436 -13.78 -16.58 -11.23
C ILE A 436 -14.29 -17.56 -10.17
N ASP A 437 -13.78 -17.48 -8.93
CA ASP A 437 -14.20 -18.36 -7.82
C ASP A 437 -15.71 -18.28 -7.58
N HIS A 438 -16.26 -17.07 -7.51
CA HIS A 438 -17.68 -16.84 -7.28
C HIS A 438 -18.55 -17.48 -8.37
N TYR A 439 -18.24 -17.24 -9.63
CA TYR A 439 -19.09 -17.67 -10.75
C TYR A 439 -18.89 -19.15 -11.12
N MET A 440 -17.71 -19.74 -10.87
CA MET A 440 -17.51 -21.20 -10.98
C MET A 440 -18.27 -21.94 -9.88
N LYS A 441 -18.14 -21.53 -8.60
CA LYS A 441 -18.92 -22.13 -7.49
C LYS A 441 -20.43 -22.01 -7.69
N ALA A 442 -20.89 -20.93 -8.36
CA ALA A 442 -22.30 -20.73 -8.68
C ALA A 442 -22.79 -21.51 -9.91
N GLY A 443 -21.91 -22.23 -10.63
CA GLY A 443 -22.24 -22.97 -11.85
C GLY A 443 -22.58 -22.08 -13.06
N GLN A 444 -22.22 -20.80 -13.01
CA GLN A 444 -22.50 -19.80 -14.06
C GLN A 444 -21.31 -19.62 -15.03
N MET A 445 -20.12 -20.07 -14.61
CA MET A 445 -18.91 -20.10 -15.41
C MET A 445 -18.46 -21.55 -15.59
N VAL A 446 -17.98 -21.90 -16.78
CA VAL A 446 -17.45 -23.24 -17.07
C VAL A 446 -16.25 -23.51 -16.17
N GLU A 447 -16.29 -24.59 -15.40
CA GLU A 447 -15.16 -25.01 -14.58
C GLU A 447 -14.00 -25.43 -15.48
N ALA A 448 -12.84 -24.83 -15.24
CA ALA A 448 -11.60 -25.13 -15.93
C ALA A 448 -10.42 -24.80 -15.02
N PRO A 449 -9.25 -25.46 -15.19
CA PRO A 449 -8.05 -25.11 -14.45
C PRO A 449 -7.66 -23.64 -14.67
N VAL A 450 -7.33 -22.96 -13.58
CA VAL A 450 -6.85 -21.57 -13.61
C VAL A 450 -5.40 -21.52 -13.16
N PHE A 451 -4.50 -21.32 -14.11
CA PHE A 451 -3.07 -21.26 -13.86
C PHE A 451 -2.64 -19.83 -13.55
N MET A 452 -1.94 -19.65 -12.44
CA MET A 452 -1.41 -18.35 -12.00
C MET A 452 0.11 -18.37 -12.04
N GLU A 453 0.71 -17.37 -12.67
CA GLU A 453 2.17 -17.22 -12.69
C GLU A 453 2.64 -15.79 -12.42
N GLY A 454 3.80 -15.69 -11.79
CA GLY A 454 4.42 -14.44 -11.37
C GLY A 454 4.18 -14.20 -9.89
N MET A 455 3.98 -12.94 -9.51
CA MET A 455 3.82 -12.55 -8.11
C MET A 455 2.39 -12.71 -7.57
N ILE A 456 1.47 -13.32 -8.32
CA ILE A 456 0.04 -13.36 -7.97
C ILE A 456 -0.17 -14.12 -6.64
N SER A 457 0.42 -15.31 -6.51
CA SER A 457 0.31 -16.13 -5.29
C SER A 457 0.87 -15.43 -4.06
N GLU A 458 2.10 -14.88 -4.17
CA GLU A 458 2.75 -14.12 -3.10
C GLU A 458 1.93 -12.87 -2.71
N ALA A 459 1.36 -12.15 -3.69
CA ALA A 459 0.46 -11.03 -3.42
C ALA A 459 -0.83 -11.48 -2.72
N SER A 460 -1.42 -12.61 -3.11
CA SER A 460 -2.62 -13.16 -2.47
C SER A 460 -2.35 -13.60 -1.02
N ALA A 461 -1.20 -14.19 -0.74
CA ALA A 461 -0.76 -14.48 0.64
C ALA A 461 -0.67 -13.20 1.50
N ILE A 462 -0.17 -12.10 0.92
CA ILE A 462 -0.17 -10.80 1.61
C ILE A 462 -1.61 -10.30 1.84
N HIS A 463 -2.55 -10.48 0.89
CA HIS A 463 -3.96 -10.11 1.13
C HIS A 463 -4.56 -10.88 2.31
N GLU A 464 -4.31 -12.18 2.39
CA GLU A 464 -4.79 -13.03 3.48
C GLU A 464 -4.20 -12.62 4.84
N SER A 465 -2.97 -12.10 4.88
CA SER A 465 -2.31 -11.62 6.10
C SER A 465 -2.91 -10.33 6.69
N TYR A 466 -3.67 -9.57 5.89
CA TYR A 466 -4.23 -8.27 6.27
C TYR A 466 -5.74 -8.17 6.00
N PRO A 467 -6.56 -9.07 6.55
CA PRO A 467 -7.99 -9.12 6.28
C PRO A 467 -8.74 -7.88 6.78
N GLU A 468 -8.18 -7.12 7.74
CA GLU A 468 -8.76 -5.88 8.26
C GLU A 468 -8.85 -4.77 7.20
N TYR A 469 -8.07 -4.89 6.11
CA TYR A 469 -8.03 -3.95 4.99
C TYR A 469 -8.90 -4.39 3.80
N LEU A 470 -9.58 -5.54 3.90
CA LEU A 470 -10.50 -6.06 2.89
C LEU A 470 -11.94 -5.62 3.16
N ALA A 471 -12.77 -5.71 2.12
CA ALA A 471 -14.21 -5.51 2.21
C ALA A 471 -14.81 -6.41 3.29
N ARG A 472 -15.84 -5.92 3.97
CA ARG A 472 -16.40 -6.58 5.16
C ARG A 472 -16.79 -8.03 4.89
N GLU A 473 -17.42 -8.32 3.75
CA GLU A 473 -17.87 -9.66 3.40
C GLU A 473 -16.69 -10.63 3.20
N LEU A 474 -15.62 -10.20 2.52
CA LEU A 474 -14.42 -11.01 2.32
C LEU A 474 -13.62 -11.17 3.61
N ARG A 475 -13.48 -10.10 4.40
CA ARG A 475 -12.86 -10.14 5.72
C ARG A 475 -13.53 -11.18 6.61
N GLN A 476 -14.86 -11.20 6.62
CA GLN A 476 -15.63 -12.14 7.44
C GLN A 476 -15.34 -13.59 7.02
N LYS A 477 -15.34 -13.88 5.71
CA LYS A 477 -14.98 -15.21 5.21
C LYS A 477 -13.59 -15.66 5.69
N ILE A 478 -12.59 -14.79 5.58
CA ILE A 478 -11.19 -15.12 5.93
C ILE A 478 -10.98 -15.24 7.45
N LEU A 479 -11.64 -14.41 8.25
CA LEU A 479 -11.44 -14.34 9.71
C LEU A 479 -12.38 -15.22 10.52
N GLU A 480 -13.46 -15.74 9.95
CA GLU A 480 -14.51 -16.44 10.71
C GLU A 480 -14.90 -17.79 10.09
N THR A 481 -14.35 -18.15 8.92
CA THR A 481 -14.67 -19.41 8.23
C THR A 481 -13.41 -20.05 7.64
N ASP A 482 -13.53 -21.31 7.19
CA ASP A 482 -12.50 -21.99 6.41
C ASP A 482 -12.69 -21.82 4.88
N ASP A 483 -13.69 -21.05 4.40
CA ASP A 483 -13.90 -20.73 2.97
C ASP A 483 -13.08 -19.49 2.58
N ASN A 484 -11.76 -19.65 2.42
CA ASN A 484 -10.89 -18.60 1.90
C ASN A 484 -10.85 -18.64 0.35
N PRO A 485 -11.39 -17.62 -0.35
CA PRO A 485 -11.39 -17.61 -1.81
C PRO A 485 -10.00 -17.54 -2.45
N PHE A 486 -8.97 -17.11 -1.72
CA PHE A 486 -7.59 -17.12 -2.21
C PHE A 486 -6.99 -18.53 -2.32
N ASP A 487 -7.57 -19.51 -1.61
CA ASP A 487 -7.13 -20.90 -1.53
C ASP A 487 -8.05 -21.86 -2.28
N SER A 488 -8.87 -21.34 -3.20
CA SER A 488 -9.80 -22.16 -3.96
C SER A 488 -9.09 -23.20 -4.82
N GLU A 489 -9.68 -24.40 -4.92
CA GLU A 489 -9.13 -25.54 -5.66
C GLU A 489 -9.01 -25.29 -7.17
N TYR A 490 -9.71 -24.28 -7.70
CA TYR A 490 -9.61 -23.89 -9.10
C TYR A 490 -8.26 -23.27 -9.48
N PHE A 491 -7.50 -22.76 -8.50
CA PHE A 491 -6.27 -22.01 -8.74
C PHE A 491 -5.01 -22.85 -8.56
N THR A 492 -4.21 -22.97 -9.62
CA THR A 492 -2.92 -23.67 -9.62
C THR A 492 -1.78 -22.69 -9.86
N ASN A 493 -0.82 -22.65 -8.92
CA ASN A 493 0.37 -21.80 -9.04
C ASN A 493 1.45 -22.49 -9.89
N ILE A 494 1.96 -21.78 -10.90
CA ILE A 494 3.11 -22.19 -11.69
C ILE A 494 4.38 -21.61 -11.06
N GLU A 495 5.16 -22.44 -10.38
CA GLU A 495 6.37 -22.00 -9.66
C GLU A 495 7.65 -22.09 -10.51
N HIS A 496 7.66 -22.96 -11.53
CA HIS A 496 8.82 -23.26 -12.35
C HIS A 496 8.47 -23.26 -13.84
N SER A 497 9.45 -22.95 -14.69
CA SER A 497 9.27 -22.89 -16.15
C SER A 497 8.76 -24.20 -16.75
N ASP A 498 9.18 -25.33 -16.19
CA ASP A 498 8.86 -26.66 -16.71
C ASP A 498 7.38 -27.00 -16.47
N ALA A 499 6.79 -26.45 -15.40
CA ALA A 499 5.37 -26.59 -15.11
C ALA A 499 4.48 -25.82 -16.11
N ARG A 500 5.04 -24.98 -17.00
CA ARG A 500 4.29 -24.35 -18.09
C ARG A 500 3.86 -25.34 -19.18
N GLU A 501 4.39 -26.56 -19.19
CA GLU A 501 3.97 -27.60 -20.13
C GLU A 501 2.46 -27.85 -20.05
N GLU A 502 1.90 -27.90 -18.83
CA GLU A 502 0.48 -28.16 -18.60
C GLU A 502 -0.43 -27.06 -19.16
N PRO A 503 -0.29 -25.76 -18.78
CA PRO A 503 -1.11 -24.69 -19.34
C PRO A 503 -0.89 -24.47 -20.85
N LEU A 504 0.26 -24.87 -21.40
CA LEU A 504 0.56 -24.73 -22.83
C LEU A 504 0.20 -25.98 -23.65
N ARG A 505 -0.19 -27.09 -23.02
CA ARG A 505 -0.51 -28.35 -23.71
C ARG A 505 -1.68 -28.17 -24.68
N ASP A 506 -1.51 -28.69 -25.90
CA ASP A 506 -2.57 -28.68 -26.91
C ASP A 506 -3.81 -29.45 -26.44
N GLY A 507 -5.00 -28.98 -26.86
CA GLY A 507 -6.28 -29.61 -26.53
C GLY A 507 -6.71 -29.49 -25.05
N THR A 508 -6.01 -28.73 -24.23
CA THR A 508 -6.39 -28.45 -22.82
C THR A 508 -6.93 -27.01 -22.70
N PRO A 509 -8.25 -26.79 -22.61
CA PRO A 509 -8.83 -25.47 -22.36
C PRO A 509 -8.57 -25.05 -20.92
N CYS A 510 -8.08 -23.83 -20.72
CA CYS A 510 -7.75 -23.31 -19.39
C CYS A 510 -7.75 -21.78 -19.38
N ILE A 511 -7.70 -21.22 -18.16
CA ILE A 511 -7.52 -19.79 -17.92
C ILE A 511 -6.10 -19.58 -17.38
N ILE A 512 -5.39 -18.58 -17.89
CA ILE A 512 -4.03 -18.26 -17.49
C ILE A 512 -3.97 -16.81 -17.03
N LEU A 513 -3.66 -16.60 -15.76
CA LEU A 513 -3.40 -15.29 -15.14
C LEU A 513 -1.89 -15.12 -15.02
N ALA A 514 -1.30 -14.15 -15.72
CA ALA A 514 0.16 -13.99 -15.72
C ALA A 514 0.58 -12.52 -15.66
N THR A 515 1.64 -12.24 -14.89
CA THR A 515 2.26 -10.92 -14.82
C THR A 515 3.23 -10.69 -15.98
N SER A 516 3.41 -9.47 -16.49
CA SER A 516 2.81 -8.20 -16.08
C SER A 516 1.55 -7.80 -16.87
N GLY A 517 0.76 -6.89 -16.30
CA GLY A 517 -0.53 -6.44 -16.87
C GLY A 517 -0.49 -5.70 -18.21
N MET A 518 0.70 -5.31 -18.68
CA MET A 518 0.85 -4.52 -19.91
C MET A 518 1.79 -5.14 -20.94
N LEU A 519 2.15 -6.43 -20.77
CA LEU A 519 3.09 -7.15 -21.64
C LEU A 519 4.48 -6.48 -21.73
N GLU A 520 4.94 -5.85 -20.66
CA GLU A 520 6.26 -5.19 -20.64
C GLU A 520 7.39 -6.12 -20.16
N GLY A 521 7.03 -7.25 -19.55
CA GLY A 521 7.97 -8.16 -18.90
C GLY A 521 7.24 -9.25 -18.11
N GLY A 522 8.01 -10.22 -17.62
CA GLY A 522 7.50 -11.32 -16.81
C GLY A 522 7.01 -12.54 -17.60
N PRO A 523 6.43 -13.53 -16.91
CA PRO A 523 5.97 -14.79 -17.50
C PRO A 523 4.92 -14.63 -18.60
N VAL A 524 4.10 -13.56 -18.55
CA VAL A 524 3.06 -13.27 -19.56
C VAL A 524 3.62 -13.21 -20.98
N LEU A 525 4.89 -12.82 -21.16
CA LEU A 525 5.50 -12.75 -22.49
C LEU A 525 5.63 -14.14 -23.11
N GLU A 526 5.92 -15.17 -22.30
CA GLU A 526 6.02 -16.55 -22.79
C GLU A 526 4.64 -17.11 -23.14
N TYR A 527 3.64 -16.85 -22.31
CA TYR A 527 2.26 -17.23 -22.62
C TYR A 527 1.75 -16.52 -23.87
N PHE A 528 2.02 -15.22 -23.99
CA PHE A 528 1.61 -14.44 -25.16
C PHE A 528 2.20 -15.02 -26.46
N ARG A 529 3.50 -15.38 -26.48
CA ARG A 529 4.15 -16.00 -27.65
C ARG A 529 3.44 -17.27 -28.11
N ASN A 530 2.99 -18.11 -27.18
CA ASN A 530 2.38 -19.41 -27.49
C ASN A 530 0.86 -19.31 -27.75
N ILE A 531 0.17 -18.36 -27.10
CA ILE A 531 -1.29 -18.25 -27.14
C ILE A 531 -1.76 -17.36 -28.28
N ALA A 532 -1.07 -16.24 -28.55
CA ALA A 532 -1.48 -15.26 -29.55
C ALA A 532 -1.64 -15.82 -30.99
N PRO A 533 -0.83 -16.80 -31.44
CA PRO A 533 -1.00 -17.40 -32.78
C PRO A 533 -2.24 -18.29 -32.94
N GLY A 534 -2.84 -18.76 -31.85
CA GLY A 534 -3.99 -19.68 -31.88
C GLY A 534 -5.32 -18.96 -32.12
N ASN A 535 -6.03 -19.30 -33.19
CA ASN A 535 -7.31 -18.67 -33.57
C ASN A 535 -8.47 -18.94 -32.59
N LYS A 536 -8.44 -20.07 -31.88
CA LYS A 536 -9.41 -20.43 -30.84
C LYS A 536 -9.16 -19.73 -29.51
N ASN A 537 -7.95 -19.19 -29.31
CA ASN A 537 -7.59 -18.57 -28.05
C ASN A 537 -8.17 -17.16 -27.93
N LYS A 538 -8.15 -16.63 -26.71
CA LYS A 538 -8.56 -15.26 -26.42
C LYS A 538 -7.59 -14.61 -25.45
N ILE A 539 -7.27 -13.35 -25.70
CA ILE A 539 -6.55 -12.49 -24.74
C ILE A 539 -7.54 -11.44 -24.21
N ILE A 540 -7.68 -11.36 -22.89
CA ILE A 540 -8.58 -10.42 -22.22
C ILE A 540 -7.76 -9.42 -21.41
N PHE A 541 -7.78 -8.14 -21.82
CA PHE A 541 -7.18 -7.05 -21.06
C PHE A 541 -8.18 -6.49 -20.06
N VAL A 542 -7.82 -6.54 -18.77
CA VAL A 542 -8.65 -6.09 -17.63
C VAL A 542 -8.06 -4.88 -16.88
N SER A 543 -6.99 -4.29 -17.43
CA SER A 543 -6.26 -3.15 -16.85
C SER A 543 -6.01 -2.08 -17.90
N TYR A 544 -5.86 -0.83 -17.43
CA TYR A 544 -5.44 0.29 -18.29
C TYR A 544 -4.12 -0.04 -18.99
N GLN A 545 -4.03 0.25 -20.28
CA GLN A 545 -2.82 0.03 -21.08
C GLN A 545 -2.19 1.38 -21.40
N VAL A 546 -1.06 1.67 -20.75
CA VAL A 546 -0.34 2.94 -20.91
C VAL A 546 0.18 3.07 -22.34
N ASN A 547 0.08 4.28 -22.90
CA ASN A 547 0.62 4.56 -24.22
C ASN A 547 2.13 4.27 -24.26
N GLY A 548 2.55 3.51 -25.27
CA GLY A 548 3.95 3.10 -25.46
C GLY A 548 4.25 1.64 -25.09
N THR A 549 3.35 0.94 -24.39
CA THR A 549 3.54 -0.47 -24.02
C THR A 549 3.20 -1.44 -25.15
N LEU A 550 3.72 -2.66 -25.09
CA LEU A 550 3.36 -3.75 -26.00
C LEU A 550 1.87 -4.10 -25.88
N GLY A 551 1.34 -4.16 -24.65
CA GLY A 551 -0.08 -4.41 -24.40
C GLY A 551 -0.98 -3.41 -25.13
N ARG A 552 -0.61 -2.12 -25.13
CA ARG A 552 -1.36 -1.10 -25.86
C ARG A 552 -1.30 -1.31 -27.38
N ARG A 553 -0.11 -1.56 -27.92
CA ARG A 553 0.09 -1.79 -29.38
C ARG A 553 -0.73 -2.98 -29.89
N VAL A 554 -0.75 -4.06 -29.12
CA VAL A 554 -1.52 -5.27 -29.45
C VAL A 554 -3.02 -4.98 -29.40
N LEU A 555 -3.48 -4.28 -28.35
CA LEU A 555 -4.87 -3.89 -28.20
C LEU A 555 -5.36 -2.96 -29.33
N ASP A 556 -4.50 -2.09 -29.84
CA ASP A 556 -4.79 -1.20 -30.99
C ASP A 556 -4.80 -1.96 -32.35
N GLY A 557 -4.68 -3.29 -32.36
CA GLY A 557 -4.92 -4.15 -33.51
C GLY A 557 -3.68 -4.62 -34.28
N ALA A 558 -2.49 -4.53 -33.68
CA ALA A 558 -1.26 -5.02 -34.29
C ALA A 558 -1.34 -6.52 -34.60
N LYS A 559 -1.23 -6.89 -35.88
CA LYS A 559 -1.26 -8.29 -36.35
C LYS A 559 0.05 -9.04 -36.16
N GLN A 560 1.14 -8.29 -36.04
CA GLN A 560 2.48 -8.81 -35.77
C GLN A 560 3.17 -7.90 -34.78
N VAL A 561 3.85 -8.51 -33.81
CA VAL A 561 4.66 -7.77 -32.84
C VAL A 561 6.04 -8.39 -32.74
N SER A 562 7.06 -7.52 -32.74
CA SER A 562 8.44 -7.90 -32.51
C SER A 562 8.69 -7.96 -31.00
N MET A 563 9.21 -9.08 -30.54
CA MET A 563 9.53 -9.34 -29.14
C MET A 563 10.97 -9.82 -29.04
N LEU A 564 11.62 -9.55 -27.90
CA LEU A 564 12.91 -10.17 -27.62
C LEU A 564 12.66 -11.66 -27.32
N GLY A 565 13.23 -12.54 -28.15
CA GLY A 565 13.22 -13.99 -27.99
C GLY A 565 14.30 -14.49 -27.04
N ARG A 566 14.43 -15.81 -26.92
CA ARG A 566 15.50 -16.43 -26.13
C ARG A 566 16.85 -16.05 -26.76
N GLU A 567 17.86 -15.80 -25.92
CA GLU A 567 19.21 -15.36 -26.36
C GLU A 567 19.29 -13.95 -27.00
N GLY A 568 18.26 -13.12 -26.87
CA GLY A 568 18.30 -11.73 -27.32
C GLY A 568 18.02 -11.52 -28.82
N LYS A 569 17.63 -12.58 -29.56
CA LYS A 569 17.18 -12.45 -30.96
C LYS A 569 15.79 -11.84 -31.01
N VAL A 570 15.52 -10.98 -31.99
CA VAL A 570 14.18 -10.44 -32.20
C VAL A 570 13.33 -11.48 -32.92
N GLU A 571 12.22 -11.87 -32.31
CA GLU A 571 11.23 -12.79 -32.88
C GLU A 571 9.95 -12.04 -33.23
N VAL A 572 9.28 -12.46 -34.30
CA VAL A 572 7.99 -11.90 -34.72
C VAL A 572 6.87 -12.86 -34.32
N VAL A 573 5.96 -12.38 -33.49
CA VAL A 573 4.78 -13.15 -33.04
C VAL A 573 3.56 -12.71 -33.86
N ASN A 574 2.88 -13.69 -34.48
CA ASN A 574 1.61 -13.46 -35.16
C ASN A 574 0.47 -13.40 -34.13
N VAL A 575 -0.40 -12.40 -34.29
CA VAL A 575 -1.57 -12.18 -33.44
C VAL A 575 -2.84 -12.56 -34.20
N ASN A 576 -3.25 -13.81 -34.03
CA ASN A 576 -4.43 -14.39 -34.70
C ASN A 576 -5.60 -14.61 -33.74
N CYS A 577 -5.33 -14.76 -32.45
CA CYS A 577 -6.34 -14.95 -31.43
C CYS A 577 -7.26 -13.71 -31.31
N SER A 578 -8.46 -13.93 -30.79
CA SER A 578 -9.37 -12.81 -30.52
C SER A 578 -8.91 -12.02 -29.29
N MET A 579 -9.13 -10.70 -29.31
CA MET A 579 -8.72 -9.81 -28.23
C MET A 579 -9.90 -8.96 -27.79
N ILE A 580 -10.08 -8.85 -26.48
CA ILE A 580 -11.07 -7.95 -25.91
C ILE A 580 -10.45 -7.14 -24.78
N LYS A 581 -10.95 -5.92 -24.63
CA LYS A 581 -10.71 -5.09 -23.46
C LYS A 581 -11.99 -5.04 -22.66
N LEU A 582 -11.89 -5.35 -21.37
CA LEU A 582 -13.00 -5.22 -20.44
C LEU A 582 -12.70 -4.03 -19.52
N ASP A 583 -13.35 -2.92 -19.83
CA ASP A 583 -13.39 -1.76 -18.96
C ASP A 583 -14.34 -2.02 -17.78
N GLY A 584 -14.05 -1.46 -16.61
CA GLY A 584 -14.93 -1.57 -15.43
C GLY A 584 -14.43 -2.47 -14.30
N PHE A 585 -13.40 -3.27 -14.52
CA PHE A 585 -12.64 -3.84 -13.41
C PHE A 585 -11.74 -2.80 -12.74
N SER A 586 -11.28 -1.77 -13.46
CA SER A 586 -10.27 -0.77 -13.03
C SER A 586 -10.34 -0.38 -11.54
N GLY A 587 -9.18 -0.33 -10.87
CA GLY A 587 -9.05 0.09 -9.48
C GLY A 587 -9.17 1.61 -9.31
N HIS A 588 -9.29 2.36 -10.42
CA HIS A 588 -9.49 3.79 -10.40
C HIS A 588 -10.97 4.14 -10.49
N SER A 589 -11.31 5.29 -9.92
CA SER A 589 -12.62 5.92 -10.01
C SER A 589 -12.87 6.34 -11.44
N ASP A 590 -14.03 6.01 -11.98
CA ASP A 590 -14.46 6.57 -13.26
C ASP A 590 -14.82 8.06 -13.13
N TYR A 591 -15.17 8.70 -14.25
CA TYR A 591 -15.50 10.12 -14.27
C TYR A 591 -16.60 10.52 -13.27
N ASN A 592 -17.66 9.70 -13.16
CA ASN A 592 -18.79 9.97 -12.28
C ASN A 592 -18.40 9.78 -10.81
N GLN A 593 -17.59 8.76 -10.51
CA GLN A 593 -17.07 8.48 -9.17
C GLN A 593 -16.14 9.61 -8.71
N LEU A 594 -15.24 10.11 -9.57
CA LEU A 594 -14.36 11.25 -9.27
C LEU A 594 -15.17 12.52 -8.94
N LEU A 595 -16.15 12.87 -9.77
CA LEU A 595 -17.01 14.03 -9.51
C LEU A 595 -17.87 13.85 -8.25
N SER A 596 -18.35 12.63 -7.99
CA SER A 596 -19.14 12.31 -6.79
C SER A 596 -18.33 12.44 -5.51
N PHE A 597 -17.06 12.03 -5.54
CA PHE A 597 -16.14 12.20 -4.41
C PHE A 597 -15.92 13.68 -4.09
N VAL A 598 -15.65 14.50 -5.11
CA VAL A 598 -15.50 15.96 -4.95
C VAL A 598 -16.81 16.60 -4.48
N HIS A 599 -17.97 16.16 -5.00
CA HIS A 599 -19.27 16.65 -4.58
C HIS A 599 -19.53 16.45 -3.08
N LYS A 600 -19.21 15.25 -2.55
CA LYS A 600 -19.34 14.94 -1.12
C LYS A 600 -18.46 15.83 -0.23
N LEU A 601 -17.28 16.22 -0.72
CA LEU A 601 -16.34 17.08 -0.01
C LEU A 601 -16.62 18.59 -0.19
N ARG A 602 -17.39 18.97 -1.21
CA ARG A 602 -17.62 20.36 -1.62
C ARG A 602 -17.80 21.37 -0.46
N PRO A 603 -18.60 21.10 0.59
CA PRO A 603 -18.80 22.09 1.66
C PRO A 603 -17.52 22.49 2.41
N LYS A 604 -16.48 21.65 2.37
CA LYS A 604 -15.21 21.84 3.08
C LYS A 604 -14.14 22.49 2.18
N LEU A 605 -14.24 22.31 0.86
CA LEU A 605 -13.20 22.64 -0.11
C LEU A 605 -13.10 24.14 -0.40
N ARG A 606 -11.87 24.65 -0.37
CA ARG A 606 -11.50 25.98 -0.90
C ARG A 606 -10.78 25.88 -2.25
N ARG A 607 -10.10 24.76 -2.51
CA ARG A 607 -9.36 24.51 -3.75
C ARG A 607 -9.33 23.02 -4.07
N VAL A 608 -9.35 22.69 -5.36
CA VAL A 608 -9.00 21.37 -5.89
C VAL A 608 -7.82 21.47 -6.85
N LEU A 609 -6.84 20.61 -6.67
CA LEU A 609 -5.76 20.37 -7.60
C LEU A 609 -5.97 19.00 -8.23
N VAL A 610 -5.66 18.88 -9.52
CA VAL A 610 -5.82 17.63 -10.27
C VAL A 610 -4.45 17.12 -10.71
N ASN A 611 -4.17 15.84 -10.46
CA ASN A 611 -2.97 15.15 -10.91
C ASN A 611 -3.31 13.77 -11.49
N HIS A 612 -2.29 12.95 -11.74
CA HIS A 612 -2.35 11.55 -12.10
C HIS A 612 -3.38 11.22 -13.18
N GLY A 613 -3.11 11.69 -14.40
CA GLY A 613 -3.98 11.55 -15.55
C GLY A 613 -3.36 12.20 -16.77
N GLU A 614 -3.74 11.79 -17.97
CA GLU A 614 -3.27 12.46 -19.19
C GLU A 614 -3.72 13.93 -19.20
N ARG A 615 -2.89 14.82 -19.74
CA ARG A 615 -3.14 16.27 -19.76
C ARG A 615 -4.59 16.66 -20.06
N ARG A 616 -5.17 16.12 -21.14
CA ARG A 616 -6.56 16.40 -21.54
C ARG A 616 -7.58 15.98 -20.47
N LYS A 617 -7.33 14.86 -19.76
CA LYS A 617 -8.19 14.37 -18.69
C LYS A 617 -8.08 15.24 -17.44
N CYS A 618 -6.86 15.66 -17.07
CA CYS A 618 -6.65 16.60 -15.97
C CYS A 618 -7.37 17.93 -16.23
N GLU A 619 -7.20 18.50 -17.43
CA GLU A 619 -7.85 19.73 -17.89
C GLU A 619 -9.38 19.58 -17.84
N ASN A 620 -9.92 18.48 -18.36
CA ASN A 620 -11.35 18.21 -18.38
C ASN A 620 -11.93 18.12 -16.96
N LEU A 621 -11.32 17.33 -16.07
CA LEU A 621 -11.81 17.15 -14.71
C LEU A 621 -11.78 18.47 -13.93
N ALA A 622 -10.66 19.20 -13.98
CA ALA A 622 -10.52 20.49 -13.32
C ALA A 622 -11.56 21.52 -13.81
N MET A 623 -11.76 21.61 -15.13
CA MET A 623 -12.77 22.49 -15.73
C MET A 623 -14.19 22.14 -15.26
N ASN A 624 -14.54 20.85 -15.24
CA ASN A 624 -15.88 20.42 -14.83
C ASN A 624 -16.10 20.62 -13.32
N ILE A 625 -15.12 20.35 -12.46
CA ILE A 625 -15.19 20.65 -11.03
C ILE A 625 -15.47 22.14 -10.81
N ARG A 626 -14.69 23.02 -11.46
CA ARG A 626 -14.87 24.48 -11.36
C ARG A 626 -16.26 24.91 -11.79
N ARG A 627 -16.74 24.38 -12.92
CA ARG A 627 -18.05 24.73 -13.49
C ARG A 627 -19.22 24.21 -12.65
N MET A 628 -19.16 22.97 -12.19
CA MET A 628 -20.26 22.29 -11.49
C MET A 628 -20.35 22.67 -10.02
N PHE A 629 -19.21 22.73 -9.32
CA PHE A 629 -19.20 22.90 -7.86
C PHE A 629 -18.86 24.32 -7.41
N ARG A 630 -18.45 25.19 -8.36
CA ARG A 630 -18.00 26.57 -8.10
C ARG A 630 -16.83 26.67 -7.11
N VAL A 631 -15.97 25.64 -7.09
CA VAL A 631 -14.73 25.59 -6.32
C VAL A 631 -13.56 25.88 -7.27
N PRO A 632 -12.59 26.72 -6.91
CA PRO A 632 -11.36 26.90 -7.68
C PRO A 632 -10.67 25.55 -7.94
N ALA A 633 -10.54 25.18 -9.21
CA ALA A 633 -9.89 23.94 -9.62
C ALA A 633 -8.99 24.16 -10.82
N HIS A 634 -7.79 23.59 -10.78
CA HIS A 634 -6.84 23.57 -11.89
C HIS A 634 -5.92 22.35 -11.78
N TYR A 635 -5.30 21.97 -12.89
CA TYR A 635 -4.17 21.05 -12.89
C TYR A 635 -2.90 21.90 -12.97
N PRO A 636 -1.93 21.73 -12.06
CA PRO A 636 -0.62 22.37 -12.20
C PRO A 636 0.28 21.56 -13.14
N GLN A 637 1.35 22.15 -13.65
CA GLN A 637 2.39 21.46 -14.41
C GLN A 637 3.46 20.89 -13.47
N VAL A 638 4.29 19.96 -13.98
CA VAL A 638 5.51 19.54 -13.27
C VAL A 638 6.48 20.72 -13.24
N GLN A 639 7.21 20.90 -12.12
CA GLN A 639 8.08 22.04 -11.84
C GLN A 639 7.33 23.35 -11.54
N GLU A 640 6.14 23.26 -10.95
CA GLU A 640 5.42 24.41 -10.37
C GLU A 640 5.53 24.39 -8.84
N ALA A 641 5.51 25.58 -8.24
CA ALA A 641 5.41 25.77 -6.80
C ALA A 641 4.13 26.56 -6.49
N ILE A 642 3.22 25.96 -5.73
CA ILE A 642 1.88 26.49 -5.50
C ILE A 642 1.72 26.82 -4.02
N LYS A 643 1.50 28.10 -3.70
CA LYS A 643 1.10 28.50 -2.35
C LYS A 643 -0.35 28.07 -2.08
N LEU A 644 -0.54 27.22 -1.09
CA LEU A 644 -1.84 26.68 -0.65
C LEU A 644 -2.46 27.53 0.48
N PHE A 645 -1.63 28.04 1.40
CA PHE A 645 -2.03 28.87 2.54
C PHE A 645 -0.97 29.94 2.83
#